data_AF-A0AAV1BWN6-F1
#
_entry.id   AF-A0AAV1BWN6-F1
#
_cell.length_a   1.000
_cell.length_b   1.000
_cell.length_c   1.000
_cell.angle_alpha   90.00
_cell.angle_beta   90.00
_cell.angle_gamma   90.00
#
_symmetry.space_group_name_H-M   'P 1'
#
loop_
_entity.id
_entity.type
_entity.pdbx_description
1 polymer ?
#
loop_
_entity_poly.entity_id
_entity_poly.type
_entity_poly.pdbx_seq_one_letter_code
_entity_poly.pdbx_strand_id
1 'polypeptide(L)'
;MLQLQYLTLNPLLLYLGTLAIISSHAQDLPPTLGFISIDCGLDPKYGNYVDPVSKLEYQTDESFIDTGENVPIVDGDYLDSSVAQQLRNVRSFPNDTRNCYNLSSIQGKGKRYLIRAMFMYGNYDGKKQPPTFDLYLGIELWDRVVADNTNSPIIKEILHVPSSNLFYVCLVNLGTGTPFISALELRPVSQVAYPTHNSSESLAGYARWNFAPADPIQVIRYPNDTCDRLWHPYPSPPGWDSLSTTLNISVNNDYQPPMAVMQTAVTPRNAHESLIFDWGRTDPNLEFYLYWHFAELVCQNYSRCIAPLKVGNGTGYRAFDVFKQDQYWGAHVVPAYLSVITFPPAGGNGDSIVSFSYSLVSSWNSTLPPLVNALEVYTLRRFLGSQTDENDVMAILSIKSTYQVKRHWQGDPCLPGDSVWTGLACIFYDNSSTPPRITSLNLSSSGLTGAVSPYLSSLTFLQTLDLSYNSLYGQVPDFLADLPQLKTLNLSGNQFSGPIPKKLLDKAKNGLELRADGYHTRKKLTFPLVVSISAFFVILAAVVVFVMVRRKARMEKQKVEILGNTFNRNDGFLDPKNLQYSYKDILKMTNNFQSVLGQGGFGTVYYGITDGKAVAVKLLSDSSTQGYHEFHREAELLTKVHHRNLTTLVGYCYQGNQMALVYEYMANGNLRDHISGIDGNVLSWLQRLQIALDVAQGLDYLHNGCRPPIIHRDIKSTNILLNENFEAKLADFGLSRVFSDSYVITKVVGTPGYLDPEYHGTQRLIVKSDIYSFGIVILELITGRPVIAMAEENPHIYEWVSFWLARGDIGSIVDPKLLEFYDTNSVWRTLELAMACASPKSVNRPLMAHAVTELVECLASQKAWLGGQHTGSEDLLSMNSRILNSGVSPR
;
A
#
# COMPACT_ATOMS: atom_id res chain seq x y z
N MET A 1 82.12 -26.85 17.15
CA MET A 1 81.55 -25.53 17.51
C MET A 1 80.04 -25.69 17.47
N LEU A 2 79.45 -26.09 18.60
CA LEU A 2 78.66 -25.24 19.52
C LEU A 2 77.34 -24.80 18.86
N GLN A 3 76.25 -25.53 19.13
CA GLN A 3 75.18 -25.25 20.12
C GLN A 3 74.02 -24.45 19.49
N LEU A 4 72.80 -24.97 19.36
CA LEU A 4 71.72 -25.15 20.36
C LEU A 4 71.16 -23.83 20.93
N GLN A 5 69.83 -23.66 20.74
CA GLN A 5 68.81 -23.09 21.65
C GLN A 5 68.19 -21.70 21.42
N TYR A 6 66.86 -21.75 21.23
CA TYR A 6 65.77 -20.98 21.86
C TYR A 6 65.93 -19.47 22.08
N LEU A 7 64.96 -18.65 21.60
CA LEU A 7 63.78 -18.26 22.38
C LEU A 7 62.81 -17.38 21.56
N THR A 8 61.53 -17.69 21.76
CA THR A 8 60.30 -16.92 21.51
C THR A 8 60.34 -15.48 22.04
N LEU A 9 59.71 -14.50 21.33
CA LEU A 9 58.83 -13.46 21.93
C LEU A 9 58.19 -12.51 20.89
N ASN A 10 56.85 -12.63 20.78
CA ASN A 10 55.78 -11.66 20.49
C ASN A 10 55.80 -10.66 19.30
N PRO A 11 54.74 -10.66 18.45
CA PRO A 11 54.41 -9.55 17.55
C PRO A 11 53.53 -8.54 18.31
N LEU A 12 54.13 -7.65 19.10
CA LEU A 12 53.40 -6.52 19.69
C LEU A 12 54.10 -5.16 19.52
N LEU A 13 55.18 -5.11 18.74
CA LEU A 13 56.00 -3.90 18.55
C LEU A 13 55.92 -3.29 17.14
N LEU A 14 55.02 -3.78 16.28
CA LEU A 14 54.71 -3.18 14.98
C LEU A 14 53.43 -2.33 14.97
N TYR A 15 52.84 -2.07 16.15
CA TYR A 15 51.58 -1.32 16.30
C TYR A 15 51.71 0.03 17.03
N LEU A 16 52.92 0.49 17.36
CA LEU A 16 53.15 1.76 18.07
C LEU A 16 53.99 2.78 17.29
N GLY A 17 54.09 2.62 15.96
CA GLY A 17 54.85 3.49 15.06
C GLY A 17 54.04 4.42 14.15
N THR A 18 52.71 4.52 14.33
CA THR A 18 51.82 5.34 13.47
C THR A 18 50.82 6.21 14.23
N LEU A 19 51.07 6.52 15.50
CA LEU A 19 50.15 7.30 16.35
C LEU A 19 50.69 8.68 16.81
N ALA A 20 51.67 9.25 16.13
CA ALA A 20 52.22 10.54 16.55
C ALA A 20 52.68 11.47 15.42
N ILE A 21 51.89 11.64 14.35
CA ILE A 21 51.91 12.86 13.51
C ILE A 21 50.48 13.13 12.99
N ILE A 22 49.55 13.48 13.89
CA ILE A 22 48.37 14.28 13.54
C ILE A 22 48.15 15.27 14.68
N SER A 23 48.97 16.32 14.71
CA SER A 23 48.60 17.55 15.39
C SER A 23 48.98 18.71 14.47
N SER A 24 48.01 19.59 14.25
CA SER A 24 48.04 20.75 13.37
C SER A 24 48.12 20.44 11.87
N HIS A 25 46.97 20.17 11.25
CA HIS A 25 46.48 20.76 10.00
C HIS A 25 45.12 20.09 9.72
N ALA A 26 44.03 20.82 9.97
CA ALA A 26 42.73 20.46 9.43
C ALA A 26 42.82 20.65 7.91
N GLN A 27 43.18 19.59 7.19
CA GLN A 27 43.04 19.52 5.74
C GLN A 27 41.72 18.82 5.43
N ASP A 28 40.94 19.54 4.65
CA ASP A 28 39.60 19.21 4.19
C ASP A 28 39.49 17.78 3.65
N LEU A 29 38.52 17.03 4.17
CA LEU A 29 37.96 15.87 3.47
C LEU A 29 37.46 16.34 2.09
N PRO A 30 37.53 15.50 1.03
CA PRO A 30 37.04 15.93 -0.28
C PRO A 30 35.58 16.40 -0.17
N PRO A 31 35.20 17.52 -0.82
CA PRO A 31 33.88 18.14 -0.66
C PRO A 31 32.70 17.24 -1.09
N THR A 32 32.98 16.13 -1.76
CA THR A 32 31.99 15.10 -2.16
C THR A 32 31.89 13.92 -1.20
N LEU A 33 32.64 13.93 -0.08
CA LEU A 33 32.66 12.79 0.85
C LEU A 33 31.27 12.52 1.43
N GLY A 34 30.69 11.39 1.04
CA GLY A 34 29.35 10.96 1.46
C GLY A 34 28.21 11.38 0.53
N PHE A 35 28.50 11.96 -0.64
CA PHE A 35 27.49 12.14 -1.69
C PHE A 35 27.15 10.80 -2.32
N ILE A 36 25.86 10.58 -2.59
CA ILE A 36 25.39 9.45 -3.38
C ILE A 36 24.60 10.02 -4.55
N SER A 37 24.97 9.69 -5.78
CA SER A 37 24.24 10.10 -6.99
C SER A 37 23.95 8.86 -7.81
N ILE A 38 22.67 8.53 -7.96
CA ILE A 38 22.20 7.34 -8.66
C ILE A 38 21.50 7.80 -9.93
N ASP A 39 21.97 7.31 -11.08
CA ASP A 39 21.25 7.41 -12.37
C ASP A 39 20.36 6.17 -12.48
N CYS A 40 19.06 6.38 -12.28
CA CYS A 40 18.07 5.32 -12.21
C CYS A 40 17.70 4.88 -13.63
N GLY A 41 17.96 3.61 -13.94
CA GLY A 41 17.78 3.09 -15.30
C GLY A 41 19.02 3.14 -16.18
N LEU A 42 20.17 3.61 -15.67
CA LEU A 42 21.45 3.51 -16.37
C LEU A 42 21.81 2.03 -16.61
N ASP A 43 22.06 1.68 -17.87
CA ASP A 43 22.47 0.31 -18.22
C ASP A 43 23.88 0.03 -17.64
N PRO A 44 24.05 -1.02 -16.81
CA PRO A 44 25.32 -1.33 -16.16
C PRO A 44 26.51 -1.48 -17.10
N LYS A 45 26.26 -1.80 -18.39
CA LYS A 45 27.33 -1.92 -19.39
C LYS A 45 28.09 -0.60 -19.65
N TYR A 46 27.47 0.55 -19.37
CA TYR A 46 28.11 1.86 -19.58
C TYR A 46 28.98 2.29 -18.38
N GLY A 47 28.83 1.63 -17.23
CA GLY A 47 29.55 1.96 -16.00
C GLY A 47 29.16 3.33 -15.43
N ASN A 48 29.88 3.75 -14.38
CA ASN A 48 29.70 5.07 -13.77
C ASN A 48 30.27 6.18 -14.67
N TYR A 49 29.77 7.40 -14.51
CA TYR A 49 30.27 8.57 -15.24
C TYR A 49 30.31 9.82 -14.35
N VAL A 50 31.13 10.80 -14.73
CA VAL A 50 31.17 12.10 -14.06
C VAL A 50 30.39 13.10 -14.89
N ASP A 51 29.35 13.68 -14.31
CA ASP A 51 28.52 14.69 -14.96
C ASP A 51 29.38 15.95 -15.24
N PRO A 52 29.43 16.45 -16.48
CA PRO A 52 30.33 17.54 -16.85
C PRO A 52 29.93 18.88 -16.24
N VAL A 53 28.68 19.07 -15.83
CA VAL A 53 28.18 20.32 -15.26
C VAL A 53 28.42 20.35 -13.75
N SER A 54 27.82 19.39 -13.04
CA SER A 54 27.94 19.27 -11.59
C SER A 54 29.32 18.78 -11.15
N LYS A 55 30.07 18.04 -11.98
CA LYS A 55 31.32 17.35 -11.58
C LYS A 55 31.11 16.20 -10.59
N LEU A 56 29.87 15.73 -10.42
CA LEU A 56 29.54 14.60 -9.56
C LEU A 56 29.59 13.29 -10.34
N GLU A 57 30.09 12.24 -9.70
CA GLU A 57 30.02 10.88 -10.24
C GLU A 57 28.62 10.31 -10.01
N TYR A 58 27.97 9.86 -11.08
CA TYR A 58 26.73 9.09 -11.06
C TYR A 58 27.03 7.61 -11.26
N GLN A 59 26.38 6.77 -10.45
CA GLN A 59 26.47 5.32 -10.52
C GLN A 59 25.14 4.70 -10.93
N THR A 60 25.20 3.46 -11.39
CA THR A 60 24.02 2.64 -11.74
C THR A 60 23.18 2.32 -10.49
N ASP A 61 21.90 2.01 -10.68
CA ASP A 61 20.98 1.64 -9.59
C ASP A 61 20.97 0.14 -9.21
N GLU A 62 21.77 -0.71 -9.86
CA GLU A 62 21.74 -2.18 -9.72
C GLU A 62 21.95 -2.67 -8.28
N SER A 63 22.76 -1.95 -7.48
CA SER A 63 23.02 -2.31 -6.08
C SER A 63 21.96 -1.79 -5.10
N PHE A 64 21.05 -0.94 -5.56
CA PHE A 64 20.04 -0.26 -4.73
C PHE A 64 18.64 -0.83 -4.91
N ILE A 65 18.37 -1.48 -6.05
CA ILE A 65 17.06 -2.05 -6.37
C ILE A 65 17.18 -3.29 -7.27
N ASP A 66 16.31 -4.28 -7.05
CA ASP A 66 16.30 -5.58 -7.75
C ASP A 66 15.11 -5.78 -8.70
N THR A 67 14.24 -4.77 -8.86
CA THR A 67 13.07 -4.79 -9.74
C THR A 67 13.08 -3.62 -10.72
N GLY A 68 12.16 -3.67 -11.69
CA GLY A 68 11.97 -2.64 -12.70
C GLY A 68 12.87 -2.77 -13.92
N GLU A 69 12.53 -2.04 -14.96
CA GLU A 69 13.13 -2.11 -16.29
C GLU A 69 13.90 -0.82 -16.60
N ASN A 70 15.08 -0.93 -17.21
CA ASN A 70 15.83 0.22 -17.72
C ASN A 70 15.16 0.71 -19.01
N VAL A 71 14.74 1.97 -19.07
CA VAL A 71 14.17 2.55 -20.29
C VAL A 71 14.87 3.87 -20.62
N PRO A 72 15.55 3.98 -21.78
CA PRO A 72 16.06 5.25 -22.26
C PRO A 72 14.91 6.10 -22.81
N ILE A 73 14.94 7.40 -22.55
CA ILE A 73 14.01 8.35 -23.16
C ILE A 73 14.51 8.67 -24.57
N VAL A 74 13.60 8.65 -25.56
CA VAL A 74 13.95 8.87 -26.97
C VAL A 74 14.34 10.33 -27.20
N ASP A 75 15.56 10.57 -27.69
CA ASP A 75 16.07 11.89 -28.06
C ASP A 75 15.27 12.50 -29.24
N GLY A 76 15.05 13.83 -29.22
CA GLY A 76 14.54 14.61 -30.36
C GLY A 76 13.24 15.37 -30.14
N ASP A 77 12.23 14.75 -29.51
CA ASP A 77 10.92 15.40 -29.24
C ASP A 77 10.76 15.90 -27.79
N TYR A 78 11.48 15.27 -26.85
CA TYR A 78 11.31 15.48 -25.40
C TYR A 78 12.60 15.85 -24.67
N LEU A 79 13.76 15.60 -25.30
CA LEU A 79 15.08 15.90 -24.77
C LEU A 79 15.81 16.84 -25.72
N ASP A 80 16.22 18.01 -25.21
CA ASP A 80 17.19 18.86 -25.89
C ASP A 80 18.62 18.56 -25.40
N SER A 81 19.62 19.24 -25.98
CA SER A 81 21.02 19.07 -25.57
C SER A 81 21.34 19.65 -24.19
N SER A 82 20.42 20.42 -23.58
CA SER A 82 20.58 21.01 -22.25
C SER A 82 20.11 20.10 -21.12
N VAL A 83 19.29 19.08 -21.42
CA VAL A 83 18.84 18.09 -20.42
C VAL A 83 20.04 17.30 -19.88
N ALA A 84 20.15 17.30 -18.56
CA ALA A 84 21.23 16.61 -17.83
C ALA A 84 21.20 15.10 -18.07
N GLN A 85 22.37 14.45 -18.07
CA GLN A 85 22.52 13.06 -18.47
C GLN A 85 21.68 12.09 -17.63
N GLN A 86 21.60 12.31 -16.32
CA GLN A 86 20.83 11.52 -15.35
C GLN A 86 19.31 11.63 -15.51
N LEU A 87 18.84 12.48 -16.44
CA LEU A 87 17.42 12.62 -16.78
C LEU A 87 17.07 11.96 -18.11
N ARG A 88 18.05 11.33 -18.79
CA ARG A 88 17.85 10.68 -20.09
C ARG A 88 17.44 9.22 -19.98
N ASN A 89 17.60 8.62 -18.81
CA ASN A 89 17.16 7.26 -18.52
C ASN A 89 16.12 7.27 -17.41
N VAL A 90 15.28 6.24 -17.39
CA VAL A 90 14.39 5.97 -16.26
C VAL A 90 14.44 4.50 -15.89
N ARG A 91 14.32 4.24 -14.59
CA ARG A 91 13.87 2.95 -14.06
C ARG A 91 12.34 2.96 -14.07
N SER A 92 11.73 2.02 -14.77
CA SER A 92 10.28 1.86 -14.90
C SER A 92 9.76 0.66 -14.12
N PHE A 93 8.58 0.76 -13.50
CA PHE A 93 8.00 -0.30 -12.67
C PHE A 93 6.60 -0.73 -13.11
N PRO A 94 6.47 -1.51 -14.21
CA PRO A 94 5.17 -1.86 -14.79
C PRO A 94 4.38 -2.92 -14.01
N ASN A 95 5.08 -3.82 -13.31
CA ASN A 95 4.49 -5.05 -12.77
C ASN A 95 4.18 -5.01 -11.26
N ASP A 96 4.82 -4.09 -10.54
CA ASP A 96 4.85 -4.08 -9.07
C ASP A 96 4.16 -2.84 -8.52
N THR A 97 3.42 -3.00 -7.41
CA THR A 97 2.65 -1.92 -6.80
C THR A 97 3.49 -1.02 -5.90
N ARG A 98 4.61 -1.52 -5.36
CA ARG A 98 5.53 -0.78 -4.50
C ARG A 98 6.96 -1.21 -4.78
N ASN A 99 7.80 -0.25 -5.15
CA ASN A 99 9.19 -0.51 -5.50
C ASN A 99 10.09 0.39 -4.68
N CYS A 100 11.07 -0.17 -3.98
CA CYS A 100 11.85 0.56 -2.98
C CYS A 100 13.35 0.48 -3.24
N TYR A 101 13.97 1.64 -3.34
CA TYR A 101 15.43 1.79 -3.30
C TYR A 101 15.91 1.60 -1.87
N ASN A 102 16.90 0.72 -1.69
CA ASN A 102 17.52 0.46 -0.41
C ASN A 102 18.74 1.36 -0.20
N LEU A 103 18.66 2.28 0.76
CA LEU A 103 19.69 3.30 0.99
C LEU A 103 20.34 3.10 2.36
N SER A 104 21.66 3.24 2.40
CA SER A 104 22.44 3.18 3.64
C SER A 104 23.01 4.56 4.00
N SER A 105 22.92 4.93 5.28
CA SER A 105 23.51 6.17 5.78
C SER A 105 25.03 6.02 5.86
N ILE A 106 25.76 6.62 4.91
CA ILE A 106 27.22 6.60 4.87
C ILE A 106 27.84 7.31 6.09
N GLN A 107 27.20 8.38 6.59
CA GLN A 107 27.65 9.11 7.77
C GLN A 107 27.07 8.57 9.10
N GLY A 108 26.29 7.49 9.05
CA GLY A 108 25.63 6.87 10.20
C GLY A 108 24.26 7.46 10.56
N LYS A 109 23.52 6.73 11.40
CA LYS A 109 22.20 7.12 11.94
C LYS A 109 22.22 8.51 12.59
N GLY A 110 21.14 9.27 12.42
CA GLY A 110 20.98 10.59 13.02
C GLY A 110 21.72 11.72 12.31
N LYS A 111 22.27 11.47 11.12
CA LYS A 111 22.80 12.51 10.22
C LYS A 111 21.73 12.98 9.27
N ARG A 112 21.87 14.22 8.81
CA ARG A 112 20.88 14.95 8.04
C ARG A 112 21.29 14.93 6.59
N TYR A 113 20.33 14.57 5.76
CA TYR A 113 20.52 14.52 4.32
C TYR A 113 19.48 15.38 3.65
N LEU A 114 19.92 16.11 2.62
CA LEU A 114 19.05 16.51 1.54
C LEU A 114 18.91 15.30 0.61
N ILE A 115 17.71 14.74 0.54
CA ILE A 115 17.35 13.64 -0.36
C ILE A 115 16.56 14.24 -1.51
N ARG A 116 16.97 13.94 -2.75
CA ARG A 116 16.34 14.46 -3.98
C ARG A 116 15.99 13.30 -4.89
N ALA A 117 14.71 13.20 -5.28
CA ALA A 117 14.23 12.31 -6.32
C ALA A 117 13.82 13.13 -7.55
N MET A 118 14.24 12.71 -8.74
CA MET A 118 13.96 13.38 -10.00
C MET A 118 13.22 12.47 -10.97
N PHE A 119 12.24 13.04 -11.67
CA PHE A 119 11.32 12.31 -12.54
C PHE A 119 11.19 13.02 -13.89
N MET A 120 11.85 12.51 -14.92
CA MET A 120 11.66 12.95 -16.30
C MET A 120 10.74 11.98 -17.04
N TYR A 121 9.49 12.36 -17.30
CA TYR A 121 8.55 11.47 -17.99
C TYR A 121 9.00 11.22 -19.44
N GLY A 122 9.25 12.28 -20.22
CA GLY A 122 9.78 12.17 -21.58
C GLY A 122 9.01 11.23 -22.51
N ASN A 123 7.76 10.89 -22.18
CA ASN A 123 6.99 9.83 -22.84
C ASN A 123 7.78 8.48 -22.94
N TYR A 124 8.52 8.12 -21.89
CA TYR A 124 9.38 6.93 -21.88
C TYR A 124 8.62 5.63 -22.22
N ASP A 125 7.32 5.57 -21.91
CA ASP A 125 6.45 4.41 -22.15
C ASP A 125 5.67 4.48 -23.48
N GLY A 126 5.83 5.56 -24.25
CA GLY A 126 5.16 5.75 -25.53
C GLY A 126 3.65 6.02 -25.45
N LYS A 127 3.07 6.15 -24.25
CA LYS A 127 1.61 6.23 -24.05
C LYS A 127 1.05 7.65 -24.11
N LYS A 128 1.91 8.67 -23.98
CA LYS A 128 1.53 10.09 -23.85
C LYS A 128 0.49 10.33 -22.74
N GLN A 129 0.55 9.51 -21.70
CA GLN A 129 -0.34 9.54 -20.54
C GLN A 129 0.55 9.53 -19.31
N PRO A 130 0.93 10.71 -18.82
CA PRO A 130 1.85 10.78 -17.71
C PRO A 130 1.23 10.21 -16.43
N PRO A 131 1.97 9.35 -15.69
CA PRO A 131 1.43 8.66 -14.53
C PRO A 131 1.37 9.57 -13.30
N THR A 132 0.49 9.24 -12.36
CA THR A 132 0.50 9.75 -10.99
C THR A 132 0.75 8.63 -9.99
N PHE A 133 1.73 8.80 -9.12
CA PHE A 133 2.11 7.81 -8.12
C PHE A 133 2.63 8.48 -6.85
N ASP A 134 2.62 7.75 -5.75
CA ASP A 134 3.03 8.28 -4.46
C ASP A 134 4.50 7.92 -4.17
N LEU A 135 5.25 8.88 -3.62
CA LEU A 135 6.63 8.74 -3.17
C LEU A 135 6.64 8.65 -1.65
N TYR A 136 7.26 7.60 -1.13
CA TYR A 136 7.36 7.32 0.30
C TYR A 136 8.82 7.37 0.75
N LEU A 137 9.04 7.90 1.96
CA LEU A 137 10.32 7.80 2.66
C LEU A 137 10.13 6.86 3.86
N GLY A 138 10.74 5.69 3.78
CA GLY A 138 10.45 4.56 4.67
C GLY A 138 9.02 4.06 4.49
N ILE A 139 8.19 4.26 5.50
CA ILE A 139 6.81 3.76 5.57
C ILE A 139 5.76 4.86 5.39
N GLU A 140 6.15 6.14 5.39
CA GLU A 140 5.20 7.25 5.30
C GLU A 140 5.35 8.05 4.02
N LEU A 141 4.26 8.71 3.65
CA LEU A 141 4.15 9.49 2.43
C LEU A 141 5.09 10.70 2.51
N TRP A 142 6.02 10.78 1.57
CA TRP A 142 6.84 11.97 1.37
C TRP A 142 6.05 12.98 0.53
N ASP A 143 5.63 12.59 -0.68
CA ASP A 143 4.87 13.45 -1.59
C ASP A 143 4.18 12.64 -2.70
N ARG A 144 3.27 13.28 -3.45
CA ARG A 144 2.70 12.77 -4.68
C ARG A 144 3.46 13.29 -5.90
N VAL A 145 3.79 12.39 -6.81
CA VAL A 145 4.39 12.71 -8.11
C VAL A 145 3.28 12.75 -9.15
N VAL A 146 3.04 13.94 -9.72
CA VAL A 146 2.05 14.18 -10.78
C VAL A 146 2.80 14.60 -12.02
N ALA A 147 2.97 13.69 -12.99
CA ALA A 147 3.77 13.91 -14.19
C ALA A 147 3.11 14.85 -15.24
N ASP A 148 2.56 16.00 -14.87
CA ASP A 148 1.76 16.85 -15.77
C ASP A 148 2.49 17.41 -17.02
N ASN A 149 3.83 17.45 -17.02
CA ASN A 149 4.66 17.95 -18.12
C ASN A 149 5.59 16.86 -18.69
N THR A 150 5.60 16.71 -20.02
CA THR A 150 6.44 15.73 -20.73
C THR A 150 7.90 16.15 -20.88
N ASN A 151 8.21 17.44 -20.77
CA ASN A 151 9.51 18.03 -21.15
C ASN A 151 10.26 18.65 -19.97
N SER A 152 9.71 18.61 -18.76
CA SER A 152 10.37 19.16 -17.58
C SER A 152 10.43 18.13 -16.46
N PRO A 153 11.57 18.00 -15.76
CA PRO A 153 11.67 17.06 -14.67
C PRO A 153 10.89 17.55 -13.47
N ILE A 154 10.20 16.63 -12.79
CA ILE A 154 9.66 16.88 -11.46
C ILE A 154 10.74 16.57 -10.46
N ILE A 155 10.95 17.48 -9.51
CA ILE A 155 11.98 17.37 -8.49
C ILE A 155 11.29 17.38 -7.14
N LYS A 156 11.55 16.35 -6.33
CA LYS A 156 11.09 16.26 -4.95
C LYS A 156 12.31 16.26 -4.05
N GLU A 157 12.38 17.22 -3.13
CA GLU A 157 13.45 17.34 -2.14
C GLU A 157 12.93 17.22 -0.71
N ILE A 158 13.73 16.64 0.18
CA ILE A 158 13.45 16.64 1.61
C ILE A 158 14.74 16.66 2.42
N LEU A 159 14.77 17.52 3.44
CA LEU A 159 15.76 17.46 4.50
C LEU A 159 15.24 16.51 5.57
N HIS A 160 15.90 15.36 5.71
CA HIS A 160 15.49 14.29 6.61
C HIS A 160 16.66 13.80 7.46
N VAL A 161 16.34 13.35 8.68
CA VAL A 161 17.27 12.68 9.58
C VAL A 161 16.81 11.22 9.73
N PRO A 162 17.43 10.26 9.01
CA PRO A 162 17.05 8.86 9.09
C PRO A 162 17.14 8.33 10.52
N SER A 163 16.07 7.65 10.95
CA SER A 163 15.97 7.00 12.25
C SER A 163 16.72 5.67 12.33
N SER A 164 17.22 5.15 11.20
CA SER A 164 18.03 3.94 11.09
C SER A 164 19.18 4.15 10.10
N ASN A 165 20.19 3.27 10.11
CA ASN A 165 21.23 3.27 9.11
C ASN A 165 20.72 2.82 7.74
N LEU A 166 19.65 2.02 7.71
CA LEU A 166 19.00 1.57 6.49
C LEU A 166 17.65 2.28 6.36
N PHE A 167 17.37 2.86 5.21
CA PHE A 167 16.09 3.48 4.92
C PHE A 167 15.74 3.36 3.44
N TYR A 168 14.48 3.64 3.12
CA TYR A 168 13.93 3.31 1.80
C TYR A 168 13.32 4.54 1.14
N VAL A 169 13.53 4.67 -0.17
CA VAL A 169 12.72 5.57 -1.01
C VAL A 169 11.86 4.69 -1.90
N CYS A 170 10.54 4.73 -1.68
CA CYS A 170 9.61 3.82 -2.31
C CYS A 170 8.65 4.56 -3.25
N LEU A 171 8.43 4.01 -4.44
CA LEU A 171 7.43 4.44 -5.40
C LEU A 171 6.22 3.51 -5.32
N VAL A 172 5.03 4.08 -5.12
CA VAL A 172 3.78 3.33 -4.95
C VAL A 172 2.80 3.65 -6.08
N ASN A 173 2.44 2.63 -6.86
CA ASN A 173 1.53 2.75 -7.99
C ASN A 173 0.09 2.97 -7.54
N LEU A 174 -0.55 4.05 -8.03
CA LEU A 174 -1.96 4.36 -7.76
C LEU A 174 -2.94 3.79 -8.80
N GLY A 175 -2.43 3.16 -9.86
CA GLY A 175 -3.20 2.64 -10.99
C GLY A 175 -3.46 3.67 -12.10
N THR A 176 -2.78 4.82 -12.08
CA THR A 176 -2.94 5.90 -13.07
C THR A 176 -1.84 5.91 -14.14
N GLY A 177 -1.00 4.89 -14.16
CA GLY A 177 0.10 4.70 -15.11
C GLY A 177 1.26 3.94 -14.47
N THR A 178 2.43 3.95 -15.10
CA THR A 178 3.60 3.20 -14.64
C THR A 178 4.54 4.11 -13.84
N PRO A 179 4.80 3.85 -12.55
CA PRO A 179 5.78 4.61 -11.78
C PRO A 179 7.18 4.50 -12.38
N PHE A 180 7.94 5.57 -12.28
CA PHE A 180 9.31 5.63 -12.80
C PHE A 180 10.15 6.58 -11.96
N ILE A 181 11.47 6.52 -12.08
CA ILE A 181 12.42 7.47 -11.49
C ILE A 181 13.64 7.62 -12.39
N SER A 182 14.16 8.84 -12.51
CA SER A 182 15.33 9.16 -13.35
C SER A 182 16.62 9.28 -12.53
N ALA A 183 16.54 9.94 -11.37
CA ALA A 183 17.70 10.08 -10.50
C ALA A 183 17.31 10.12 -9.02
N LEU A 184 18.22 9.61 -8.18
CA LEU A 184 18.11 9.65 -6.73
C LEU A 184 19.44 10.12 -6.12
N GLU A 185 19.37 11.19 -5.34
CA GLU A 185 20.55 11.88 -4.83
C GLU A 185 20.46 12.09 -3.31
N LEU A 186 21.57 11.86 -2.62
CA LEU A 186 21.70 12.11 -1.19
C LEU A 186 22.90 13.02 -0.95
N ARG A 187 22.68 14.11 -0.21
CA ARG A 187 23.70 15.11 0.14
C ARG A 187 23.73 15.29 1.65
N PRO A 188 24.85 15.04 2.33
CA PRO A 188 25.01 15.39 3.73
C PRO A 188 24.84 16.89 3.96
N VAL A 189 24.11 17.26 5.00
CA VAL A 189 23.90 18.65 5.40
C VAL A 189 24.29 18.82 6.87
N SER A 190 24.80 20.00 7.23
CA SER A 190 25.13 20.36 8.61
C SER A 190 23.94 20.11 9.56
N GLN A 191 24.21 19.56 10.74
CA GLN A 191 23.18 19.35 11.78
C GLN A 191 22.66 20.65 12.38
N VAL A 192 23.48 21.70 12.35
CA VAL A 192 23.12 23.01 12.91
C VAL A 192 22.18 23.77 11.96
N ALA A 193 22.29 23.49 10.65
CA ALA A 193 21.42 24.10 9.65
C ALA A 193 20.01 23.51 9.69
N TYR A 194 18.99 24.37 9.54
CA TYR A 194 17.56 24.03 9.43
C TYR A 194 16.95 23.37 10.68
N PRO A 195 17.11 23.92 11.89
CA PRO A 195 16.66 23.27 13.12
C PRO A 195 15.17 22.87 13.06
N THR A 196 14.86 21.66 13.52
CA THR A 196 13.50 21.16 13.72
C THR A 196 13.27 20.96 15.22
N HIS A 197 12.01 20.92 15.68
CA HIS A 197 11.72 20.72 17.11
C HIS A 197 12.01 19.27 17.53
N ASN A 198 11.65 18.33 16.65
CA ASN A 198 11.80 16.90 16.90
C ASN A 198 12.60 16.23 15.77
N SER A 199 13.18 15.05 16.06
CA SER A 199 13.87 14.22 15.08
C SER A 199 12.92 13.50 14.10
N SER A 200 11.62 13.42 14.42
CA SER A 200 10.57 12.93 13.53
C SER A 200 10.11 13.97 12.50
N GLU A 201 10.54 15.22 12.63
CA GLU A 201 10.20 16.28 11.71
C GLU A 201 11.19 16.35 10.55
N SER A 202 10.68 16.65 9.37
CA SER A 202 11.46 16.78 8.15
C SER A 202 10.92 17.92 7.30
N LEU A 203 11.80 18.54 6.53
CA LEU A 203 11.47 19.74 5.76
C LEU A 203 11.46 19.36 4.28
N ALA A 204 10.27 19.18 3.72
CA ALA A 204 10.08 18.91 2.29
C ALA A 204 10.20 20.21 1.49
N GLY A 205 11.05 20.22 0.46
CA GLY A 205 11.32 21.40 -0.35
C GLY A 205 10.06 21.88 -1.08
N TYR A 206 9.76 23.17 -0.97
CA TYR A 206 8.66 23.82 -1.70
C TYR A 206 9.21 24.75 -2.79
N ALA A 207 10.17 25.61 -2.44
CA ALA A 207 10.84 26.49 -3.39
C ALA A 207 12.25 26.86 -2.89
N ARG A 208 13.16 27.11 -3.83
CA ARG A 208 14.50 27.65 -3.53
C ARG A 208 14.90 28.63 -4.63
N TRP A 209 14.93 29.92 -4.29
CA TRP A 209 15.10 31.01 -5.25
C TRP A 209 16.41 31.76 -5.09
N ASN A 210 17.06 32.00 -6.22
CA ASN A 210 18.13 32.96 -6.41
C ASN A 210 17.55 34.22 -7.06
N PHE A 211 17.55 35.36 -6.38
CA PHE A 211 16.90 36.57 -6.88
C PHE A 211 17.79 37.40 -7.81
N ALA A 212 17.22 37.79 -8.94
CA ALA A 212 17.85 38.59 -9.99
C ALA A 212 19.22 38.07 -10.49
N PRO A 213 19.37 36.76 -10.79
CA PRO A 213 20.60 36.25 -11.38
C PRO A 213 20.84 36.86 -12.75
N ALA A 214 22.12 36.94 -13.15
CA ALA A 214 22.51 37.43 -14.47
C ALA A 214 21.97 36.55 -15.61
N ASP A 215 21.91 35.23 -15.38
CA ASP A 215 21.32 34.26 -16.29
C ASP A 215 19.95 33.79 -15.73
N PRO A 216 18.83 34.05 -16.44
CA PRO A 216 17.49 33.73 -15.97
C PRO A 216 17.11 32.25 -16.11
N ILE A 217 17.96 31.41 -16.71
CA ILE A 217 17.72 29.96 -16.86
C ILE A 217 18.73 29.11 -16.07
N GLN A 218 19.85 29.69 -15.63
CA GLN A 218 20.89 28.95 -14.93
C GLN A 218 20.46 28.56 -13.50
N VAL A 219 20.41 27.26 -13.25
CA VAL A 219 20.30 26.69 -11.90
C VAL A 219 21.69 26.60 -11.29
N ILE A 220 21.89 27.22 -10.12
CA ILE A 220 23.16 27.11 -9.38
C ILE A 220 23.10 25.87 -8.47
N ARG A 221 24.11 25.01 -8.58
CA ARG A 221 24.30 23.79 -7.77
C ARG A 221 25.78 23.50 -7.56
N TYR A 222 26.16 22.30 -7.12
CA TYR A 222 27.57 21.91 -7.02
C TYR A 222 28.28 22.06 -8.39
N PRO A 223 29.54 22.55 -8.46
CA PRO A 223 30.47 22.83 -7.36
C PRO A 223 30.31 24.21 -6.69
N ASN A 224 29.41 25.07 -7.19
CA ASN A 224 29.21 26.40 -6.61
C ASN A 224 28.51 26.36 -5.24
N ASP A 225 27.64 25.37 -5.03
CA ASP A 225 27.04 25.06 -3.73
C ASP A 225 27.62 23.74 -3.19
N THR A 226 28.31 23.82 -2.04
CA THR A 226 28.92 22.67 -1.37
C THR A 226 27.90 21.65 -0.86
N CYS A 227 26.64 22.06 -0.65
CA CYS A 227 25.55 21.15 -0.30
C CYS A 227 24.80 20.60 -1.53
N ASP A 228 25.20 20.99 -2.75
CA ASP A 228 24.54 20.65 -4.01
C ASP A 228 23.01 20.93 -4.00
N ARG A 229 22.57 22.00 -3.34
CA ARG A 229 21.17 22.46 -3.46
C ARG A 229 20.93 23.01 -4.87
N LEU A 230 19.71 22.85 -5.38
CA LEU A 230 19.29 23.49 -6.63
C LEU A 230 18.71 24.87 -6.31
N TRP A 231 19.42 25.93 -6.72
CA TRP A 231 18.96 27.31 -6.61
C TRP A 231 18.38 27.76 -7.95
N HIS A 232 17.06 27.90 -8.00
CA HIS A 232 16.36 28.26 -9.22
C HIS A 232 16.35 29.78 -9.43
N PRO A 233 16.59 30.25 -10.66
CA PRO A 233 16.59 31.67 -10.95
C PRO A 233 15.19 32.26 -10.75
N TYR A 234 15.11 33.40 -10.06
CA TYR A 234 13.92 34.22 -9.93
C TYR A 234 14.23 35.60 -10.52
N PRO A 235 13.87 35.84 -11.80
CA PRO A 235 14.08 37.13 -12.45
C PRO A 235 13.36 38.26 -11.71
N SER A 236 13.90 39.48 -11.78
CA SER A 236 13.28 40.65 -11.15
C SER A 236 11.90 40.94 -11.77
N PRO A 237 10.80 40.91 -10.98
CA PRO A 237 9.48 41.28 -11.46
C PRO A 237 9.37 42.77 -11.85
N PRO A 238 8.35 43.16 -12.61
CA PRO A 238 8.03 44.57 -12.86
C PRO A 238 7.84 45.34 -11.55
N GLY A 239 8.48 46.50 -11.42
CA GLY A 239 8.44 47.33 -10.20
C GLY A 239 9.63 47.12 -9.26
N TRP A 240 10.44 46.08 -9.48
CA TRP A 240 11.69 45.84 -8.75
C TRP A 240 12.91 46.10 -9.64
N ASP A 241 14.02 46.43 -9.00
CA ASP A 241 15.34 46.59 -9.61
C ASP A 241 16.30 45.49 -9.11
N SER A 242 17.28 45.15 -9.95
CA SER A 242 18.32 44.19 -9.63
C SER A 242 19.57 44.87 -9.07
N LEU A 243 20.11 44.34 -7.99
CA LEU A 243 21.42 44.69 -7.45
C LEU A 243 22.39 43.52 -7.68
N SER A 244 23.64 43.82 -8.00
CA SER A 244 24.68 42.81 -8.19
C SER A 244 26.05 43.32 -7.76
N THR A 245 26.92 42.42 -7.34
CA THR A 245 28.33 42.72 -7.05
C THR A 245 29.25 41.63 -7.62
N THR A 246 30.46 42.03 -8.03
CA THR A 246 31.53 41.09 -8.41
C THR A 246 32.49 40.81 -7.26
N LEU A 247 32.30 41.45 -6.10
CA LEU A 247 33.13 41.27 -4.92
C LEU A 247 32.80 39.94 -4.23
N ASN A 248 33.77 39.40 -3.50
CA ASN A 248 33.58 38.17 -2.73
C ASN A 248 32.66 38.44 -1.53
N ILE A 249 31.70 37.54 -1.32
CA ILE A 249 30.80 37.58 -0.16
C ILE A 249 31.20 36.50 0.82
N SER A 250 31.30 36.86 2.10
CA SER A 250 31.50 35.92 3.20
C SER A 250 30.21 35.13 3.45
N VAL A 251 30.23 33.85 3.09
CA VAL A 251 29.09 32.91 3.26
C VAL A 251 29.23 32.04 4.50
N ASN A 252 30.03 32.49 5.48
CA ASN A 252 30.33 31.71 6.68
C ASN A 252 29.20 31.83 7.73
N ASN A 253 28.12 31.08 7.50
CA ASN A 253 27.07 30.83 8.49
C ASN A 253 26.65 29.36 8.47
N ASP A 254 25.71 28.95 9.33
CA ASP A 254 25.31 27.54 9.43
C ASP A 254 24.70 26.98 8.14
N TYR A 255 24.13 27.83 7.28
CA TYR A 255 23.39 27.46 6.07
C TYR A 255 24.25 27.51 4.79
N GLN A 256 25.38 28.22 4.83
CA GLN A 256 26.38 28.36 3.76
C GLN A 256 25.76 28.51 2.36
N PRO A 257 24.84 29.46 2.10
CA PRO A 257 24.34 29.67 0.74
C PRO A 257 25.50 30.02 -0.20
N PRO A 258 25.48 29.58 -1.47
CA PRO A 258 26.61 29.75 -2.37
C PRO A 258 26.85 31.23 -2.70
N MET A 259 28.13 31.61 -2.83
CA MET A 259 28.51 33.01 -3.08
C MET A 259 27.82 33.58 -4.33
N ALA A 260 27.73 32.79 -5.39
CA ALA A 260 27.10 33.19 -6.65
C ALA A 260 25.61 33.53 -6.51
N VAL A 261 24.89 32.91 -5.57
CA VAL A 261 23.49 33.25 -5.25
C VAL A 261 23.43 34.53 -4.41
N MET A 262 24.38 34.70 -3.49
CA MET A 262 24.40 35.88 -2.62
C MET A 262 24.88 37.15 -3.34
N GLN A 263 25.50 37.03 -4.52
CA GLN A 263 26.03 38.16 -5.30
C GLN A 263 24.98 38.98 -6.05
N THR A 264 23.73 38.50 -6.08
CA THR A 264 22.60 39.21 -6.68
C THR A 264 21.48 39.40 -5.65
N ALA A 265 20.66 40.42 -5.86
CA ALA A 265 19.49 40.70 -5.03
C ALA A 265 18.43 41.48 -5.79
N VAL A 266 17.19 41.38 -5.33
CA VAL A 266 16.09 42.28 -5.74
C VAL A 266 15.89 43.38 -4.70
N THR A 267 15.47 44.55 -5.18
CA THR A 267 15.09 45.70 -4.35
C THR A 267 13.94 46.46 -5.00
N PRO A 268 13.03 47.11 -4.27
CA PRO A 268 11.99 47.96 -4.85
C PRO A 268 12.60 49.09 -5.69
N ARG A 269 12.02 49.36 -6.86
CA ARG A 269 12.44 50.50 -7.70
C ARG A 269 12.14 51.84 -7.04
N ASN A 270 11.02 51.92 -6.32
CA ASN A 270 10.66 53.07 -5.52
C ASN A 270 11.16 52.87 -4.08
N ALA A 271 11.98 53.80 -3.59
CA ALA A 271 12.59 53.70 -2.27
C ALA A 271 11.58 53.65 -1.09
N HIS A 272 10.32 54.07 -1.33
CA HIS A 272 9.24 54.07 -0.34
C HIS A 272 8.34 52.83 -0.41
N GLU A 273 8.56 51.94 -1.39
CA GLU A 273 7.77 50.72 -1.55
C GLU A 273 8.39 49.55 -0.78
N SER A 274 7.55 48.56 -0.48
CA SER A 274 7.93 47.34 0.21
C SER A 274 8.15 46.22 -0.80
N LEU A 275 9.03 45.25 -0.48
CA LEU A 275 9.03 43.98 -1.21
C LEU A 275 7.90 43.13 -0.67
N ILE A 276 7.00 42.68 -1.54
CA ILE A 276 5.85 41.85 -1.17
C ILE A 276 6.00 40.51 -1.86
N PHE A 277 5.92 39.45 -1.08
CA PHE A 277 5.97 38.08 -1.56
C PHE A 277 4.67 37.38 -1.18
N ASP A 278 3.87 37.07 -2.20
CA ASP A 278 2.57 36.44 -2.04
C ASP A 278 2.59 35.03 -2.63
N TRP A 279 2.10 34.05 -1.88
CA TRP A 279 1.81 32.72 -2.41
C TRP A 279 0.65 32.05 -1.67
N GLY A 280 -0.05 31.17 -2.38
CA GLY A 280 -1.21 30.43 -1.88
C GLY A 280 -0.87 28.98 -1.49
N ARG A 281 -1.68 28.42 -0.59
CA ARG A 281 -1.69 26.97 -0.29
C ARG A 281 -2.79 26.29 -1.08
N THR A 282 -2.52 25.06 -1.51
CA THR A 282 -3.56 24.12 -1.96
C THR A 282 -4.19 23.36 -0.78
N ASP A 283 -3.44 23.21 0.33
CA ASP A 283 -3.86 22.53 1.55
C ASP A 283 -3.68 23.46 2.77
N PRO A 284 -4.76 23.80 3.50
CA PRO A 284 -4.69 24.70 4.65
C PRO A 284 -3.83 24.15 5.80
N ASN A 285 -3.57 22.84 5.86
CA ASN A 285 -2.82 22.19 6.94
C ASN A 285 -1.29 22.22 6.76
N LEU A 286 -0.78 22.71 5.63
CA LEU A 286 0.66 22.74 5.37
C LEU A 286 1.37 23.79 6.23
N GLU A 287 2.26 23.39 7.13
CA GLU A 287 3.13 24.31 7.86
C GLU A 287 4.38 24.65 7.04
N PHE A 288 4.77 25.93 6.99
CA PHE A 288 5.89 26.42 6.18
C PHE A 288 7.07 26.90 7.03
N TYR A 289 8.28 26.62 6.56
CA TYR A 289 9.55 27.12 7.09
C TYR A 289 10.28 27.92 6.02
N LEU A 290 10.61 29.18 6.32
CA LEU A 290 11.22 30.12 5.37
C LEU A 290 12.60 30.56 5.87
N TYR A 291 13.61 30.43 5.03
CA TYR A 291 14.97 30.87 5.31
C TYR A 291 15.31 32.01 4.36
N TRP A 292 15.30 33.23 4.89
CA TRP A 292 15.64 34.43 4.14
C TRP A 292 17.12 34.70 4.23
N HIS A 293 17.78 34.87 3.08
CA HIS A 293 19.21 35.14 2.99
C HIS A 293 19.45 36.56 2.51
N PHE A 294 20.22 37.31 3.31
CA PHE A 294 20.52 38.71 3.05
C PHE A 294 22.04 38.95 3.07
N ALA A 295 22.52 39.76 2.15
CA ALA A 295 23.84 40.36 2.16
C ALA A 295 23.74 41.74 1.49
N GLU A 296 24.28 42.78 2.13
CA GLU A 296 24.33 44.10 1.49
C GLU A 296 25.39 44.10 0.38
N LEU A 297 24.98 44.57 -0.81
CA LEU A 297 25.79 44.56 -2.03
C LEU A 297 26.34 45.93 -2.38
N VAL A 298 25.75 46.99 -1.84
CA VAL A 298 26.11 48.38 -2.12
C VAL A 298 26.71 49.02 -0.87
N CYS A 299 27.97 49.44 -0.94
CA CYS A 299 28.59 50.26 0.10
C CYS A 299 29.29 51.47 -0.52
N GLN A 300 28.83 52.66 -0.16
CA GLN A 300 29.42 53.92 -0.64
C GLN A 300 30.65 54.36 0.17
N ASN A 301 30.82 53.87 1.41
CA ASN A 301 31.97 54.20 2.26
C ASN A 301 32.33 53.02 3.16
N TYR A 302 33.43 52.34 2.81
CA TYR A 302 33.89 51.09 3.44
C TYR A 302 33.94 51.18 4.97
N SER A 303 34.42 52.30 5.54
CA SER A 303 34.59 52.48 6.99
C SER A 303 33.29 52.56 7.80
N ARG A 304 32.14 52.79 7.15
CA ARG A 304 30.82 52.91 7.82
C ARG A 304 29.96 51.65 7.71
N CYS A 305 30.25 50.77 6.75
CA CYS A 305 29.48 49.54 6.51
C CYS A 305 29.87 48.37 7.45
N ILE A 306 30.94 48.52 8.23
CA ILE A 306 31.53 47.48 9.11
C ILE A 306 31.24 47.72 10.61
N ALA A 307 30.52 48.80 10.97
CA ALA A 307 30.26 49.16 12.37
C ALA A 307 28.77 49.51 12.58
N PRO A 308 28.12 49.03 13.66
CA PRO A 308 26.77 49.45 14.02
C PRO A 308 26.83 50.84 14.66
N LEU A 309 27.08 51.90 13.87
CA LEU A 309 27.11 53.27 14.37
C LEU A 309 26.12 54.17 13.61
N LYS A 310 25.20 54.70 14.39
CA LYS A 310 24.15 55.67 14.04
C LYS A 310 24.71 56.93 13.37
N VAL A 311 23.94 57.36 12.36
CA VAL A 311 23.62 58.76 11.97
C VAL A 311 24.79 59.68 11.61
N GLY A 312 24.82 60.05 10.33
CA GLY A 312 25.53 61.23 9.84
C GLY A 312 25.36 61.36 8.33
N ASN A 313 24.60 62.39 7.91
CA ASN A 313 24.32 62.81 6.53
C ASN A 313 25.27 62.21 5.46
N GLY A 314 24.74 61.33 4.61
CA GLY A 314 25.31 61.07 3.29
C GLY A 314 25.91 59.68 2.99
N THR A 315 25.50 58.59 3.64
CA THR A 315 25.93 57.24 3.23
C THR A 315 24.79 56.23 3.35
N GLY A 316 24.46 55.53 2.26
CA GLY A 316 23.38 54.56 2.20
C GLY A 316 23.45 53.50 3.30
N TYR A 317 22.47 53.54 4.21
CA TYR A 317 22.19 52.60 5.29
C TYR A 317 20.87 51.89 4.99
N ARG A 318 20.86 50.55 5.14
CA ARG A 318 19.70 49.71 4.91
C ARG A 318 19.29 48.99 6.19
N ALA A 319 18.05 49.22 6.59
CA ALA A 319 17.40 48.49 7.66
C ALA A 319 15.90 48.33 7.33
N PHE A 320 15.35 47.18 7.62
CA PHE A 320 13.95 46.89 7.33
C PHE A 320 13.39 45.85 8.29
N ASP A 321 12.08 45.89 8.42
CA ASP A 321 11.31 45.01 9.28
C ASP A 321 10.53 44.03 8.39
N VAL A 322 10.46 42.77 8.83
CA VAL A 322 9.70 41.73 8.13
C VAL A 322 8.33 41.59 8.78
N PHE A 323 7.29 41.63 7.95
CA PHE A 323 5.91 41.44 8.35
C PHE A 323 5.35 40.19 7.68
N LYS A 324 4.50 39.47 8.42
CA LYS A 324 3.69 38.36 7.94
C LYS A 324 2.24 38.80 8.03
N GLN A 325 1.54 38.90 6.91
CA GLN A 325 0.13 39.32 6.85
C GLN A 325 -0.12 40.62 7.66
N ASP A 326 0.70 41.65 7.38
CA ASP A 326 0.70 42.95 8.06
C ASP A 326 1.02 42.94 9.57
N GLN A 327 1.29 41.77 10.16
CA GLN A 327 1.75 41.65 11.54
C GLN A 327 3.28 41.62 11.59
N TYR A 328 3.86 42.43 12.49
CA TYR A 328 5.31 42.44 12.69
C TYR A 328 5.80 41.05 13.11
N TRP A 329 6.68 40.47 12.31
CA TRP A 329 7.11 39.08 12.47
C TRP A 329 8.34 38.92 13.38
N GLY A 330 8.73 40.00 14.08
CA GLY A 330 9.79 39.96 15.08
C GLY A 330 11.22 40.09 14.55
N ALA A 331 11.41 40.27 13.24
CA ALA A 331 12.73 40.37 12.62
C ALA A 331 13.03 41.80 12.16
N HIS A 332 13.93 42.47 12.87
CA HIS A 332 14.60 43.70 12.43
C HIS A 332 15.91 43.34 11.73
N VAL A 333 15.98 43.60 10.43
CA VAL A 333 17.07 43.14 9.57
C VAL A 333 17.98 44.32 9.22
N VAL A 334 19.27 44.18 9.56
CA VAL A 334 20.34 45.07 9.13
C VAL A 334 21.38 44.22 8.39
N PRO A 335 21.31 44.14 7.05
CA PRO A 335 22.22 43.31 6.27
C PRO A 335 23.67 43.77 6.41
N ALA A 336 24.58 42.82 6.67
CA ALA A 336 26.00 43.10 6.71
C ALA A 336 26.57 43.22 5.30
N TYR A 337 27.49 44.17 5.09
CA TYR A 337 28.12 44.36 3.79
C TYR A 337 28.99 43.17 3.42
N LEU A 338 28.71 42.57 2.26
CA LEU A 338 29.38 41.38 1.73
C LEU A 338 29.49 40.23 2.74
N SER A 339 28.51 40.10 3.65
CA SER A 339 28.48 39.03 4.64
C SER A 339 27.05 38.54 4.82
N VAL A 340 26.85 37.23 4.73
CA VAL A 340 25.53 36.62 4.78
C VAL A 340 24.96 36.64 6.19
N ILE A 341 23.71 37.06 6.30
CA ILE A 341 22.85 36.77 7.43
C ILE A 341 21.65 35.97 6.95
N THR A 342 21.30 34.91 7.68
CA THR A 342 20.12 34.09 7.42
C THR A 342 19.14 34.28 8.56
N PHE A 343 17.90 34.65 8.26
CA PHE A 343 16.82 34.69 9.24
C PHE A 343 15.93 33.46 9.04
N PRO A 344 16.02 32.44 9.93
CA PRO A 344 15.05 31.37 9.98
C PRO A 344 13.74 31.87 10.63
N PRO A 345 12.62 31.17 10.44
CA PRO A 345 11.39 31.53 11.12
C PRO A 345 11.52 31.12 12.60
N ALA A 346 11.10 32.00 13.53
CA ALA A 346 10.70 31.53 14.86
C ALA A 346 9.35 30.82 14.70
N GLY A 347 9.34 29.49 14.83
CA GLY A 347 8.16 28.65 14.57
C GLY A 347 6.90 29.20 15.26
N GLY A 348 5.87 29.50 14.46
CA GLY A 348 4.61 30.05 14.91
C GLY A 348 3.43 29.40 14.18
N ASN A 349 2.60 28.72 14.99
CA ASN A 349 1.45 27.87 14.67
C ASN A 349 0.59 28.27 13.46
N GLY A 350 0.23 27.28 12.65
CA GLY A 350 -1.17 26.87 12.44
C GLY A 350 -2.20 27.94 12.06
N ASP A 351 -1.85 28.98 11.31
CA ASP A 351 -2.87 29.89 10.79
C ASP A 351 -3.67 29.22 9.66
N SER A 352 -5.00 29.23 9.81
CA SER A 352 -6.00 28.67 8.89
C SER A 352 -6.15 29.44 7.57
N ILE A 353 -5.18 30.28 7.21
CA ILE A 353 -5.29 31.23 6.10
C ILE A 353 -4.69 30.60 4.84
N VAL A 354 -5.42 30.72 3.72
CA VAL A 354 -5.11 30.10 2.42
C VAL A 354 -3.99 30.83 1.66
N SER A 355 -3.74 32.12 1.96
CA SER A 355 -2.73 32.96 1.32
C SER A 355 -1.75 33.57 2.32
N PHE A 356 -0.45 33.46 2.04
CA PHE A 356 0.62 34.08 2.82
C PHE A 356 1.18 35.27 2.06
N SER A 357 1.25 36.40 2.75
CA SER A 357 1.90 37.61 2.29
C SER A 357 3.03 37.94 3.27
N TYR A 358 4.25 38.00 2.75
CA TYR A 358 5.41 38.49 3.49
C TYR A 358 5.84 39.82 2.89
N SER A 359 5.90 40.86 3.73
CA SER A 359 6.35 42.17 3.29
C SER A 359 7.60 42.61 4.05
N LEU A 360 8.61 43.05 3.30
CA LEU A 360 9.80 43.69 3.86
C LEU A 360 9.60 45.20 3.72
N VAL A 361 9.61 45.90 4.85
CA VAL A 361 9.27 47.32 4.94
C VAL A 361 10.44 48.09 5.51
N SER A 362 10.87 49.16 4.84
CA SER A 362 11.96 50.03 5.31
C SER A 362 11.69 50.53 6.74
N SER A 363 12.71 50.46 7.60
CA SER A 363 12.63 51.08 8.92
C SER A 363 12.76 52.61 8.81
N TRP A 364 12.29 53.32 9.84
CA TRP A 364 12.26 54.79 9.86
C TRP A 364 13.63 55.47 9.70
N ASN A 365 14.73 54.77 10.01
CA ASN A 365 16.10 55.26 9.90
C ASN A 365 16.83 54.74 8.64
N SER A 366 16.17 53.92 7.83
CA SER A 366 16.74 53.41 6.58
C SER A 366 16.78 54.50 5.51
N THR A 367 17.84 54.53 4.73
CA THR A 367 18.01 55.45 3.59
C THR A 367 18.00 54.72 2.25
N LEU A 368 18.08 53.38 2.29
CA LEU A 368 17.95 52.49 1.15
C LEU A 368 16.71 51.61 1.33
N PRO A 369 16.03 51.21 0.25
CA PRO A 369 14.86 50.32 0.35
C PRO A 369 15.26 48.91 0.85
N PRO A 370 14.34 47.96 1.06
CA PRO A 370 14.69 46.60 1.44
C PRO A 370 15.38 45.84 0.30
N LEU A 371 16.10 44.75 0.62
CA LEU A 371 16.66 43.85 -0.39
C LEU A 371 16.50 42.39 0.02
N VAL A 372 16.53 41.48 -0.94
CA VAL A 372 16.58 40.01 -0.72
C VAL A 372 17.51 39.39 -1.75
N ASN A 373 18.44 38.54 -1.31
CA ASN A 373 19.34 37.81 -2.22
C ASN A 373 18.79 36.41 -2.55
N ALA A 374 18.30 35.69 -1.54
CA ALA A 374 17.81 34.33 -1.71
C ALA A 374 16.71 33.96 -0.70
N LEU A 375 15.87 33.00 -1.06
CA LEU A 375 14.83 32.45 -0.20
C LEU A 375 14.75 30.93 -0.37
N GLU A 376 14.77 30.20 0.74
CA GLU A 376 14.40 28.78 0.78
C GLU A 376 13.06 28.61 1.51
N VAL A 377 12.15 27.84 0.92
CA VAL A 377 10.83 27.55 1.46
C VAL A 377 10.66 26.04 1.57
N TYR A 378 10.28 25.58 2.75
CA TYR A 378 10.01 24.18 3.05
C TYR A 378 8.62 24.01 3.66
N THR A 379 8.05 22.82 3.49
CA THR A 379 6.86 22.36 4.21
C THR A 379 7.23 21.32 5.24
N LEU A 380 6.55 21.31 6.39
CA LEU A 380 6.80 20.34 7.45
C LEU A 380 6.16 18.99 7.11
N ARG A 381 6.93 17.92 7.32
CA ARG A 381 6.48 16.52 7.28
C ARG A 381 6.83 15.86 8.61
N ARG A 382 5.89 15.10 9.18
CA ARG A 382 6.05 14.44 10.47
C ARG A 382 6.05 12.94 10.25
N PHE A 383 7.22 12.31 10.40
CA PHE A 383 7.46 10.88 10.30
C PHE A 383 7.31 10.22 11.67
N LEU A 384 6.09 9.83 12.04
CA LEU A 384 5.77 9.35 13.40
C LEU A 384 5.81 7.83 13.54
N GLY A 385 5.70 7.09 12.44
CA GLY A 385 5.72 5.63 12.45
C GLY A 385 7.10 5.04 12.75
N SER A 386 7.14 4.06 13.65
CA SER A 386 8.32 3.22 13.88
C SER A 386 8.43 2.12 12.83
N GLN A 387 9.58 2.02 12.16
CA GLN A 387 9.89 0.97 11.19
C GLN A 387 10.09 -0.39 11.89
N THR A 388 10.16 -1.48 11.13
CA THR A 388 10.53 -2.79 11.67
C THR A 388 11.87 -2.72 12.39
N ASP A 389 12.02 -3.46 13.49
CA ASP A 389 13.25 -3.50 14.28
C ASP A 389 14.48 -3.75 13.38
N GLU A 390 15.49 -2.90 13.53
CA GLU A 390 16.69 -2.87 12.66
C GLU A 390 17.42 -4.23 12.66
N ASN A 391 17.40 -4.98 13.77
CA ASN A 391 18.03 -6.31 13.81
C ASN A 391 17.26 -7.33 12.97
N ASP A 392 15.93 -7.28 13.01
CA ASP A 392 15.08 -8.17 12.22
C ASP A 392 15.24 -7.86 10.72
N VAL A 393 15.27 -6.57 10.36
CA VAL A 393 15.53 -6.10 8.98
C VAL A 393 16.89 -6.59 8.48
N MET A 394 17.96 -6.36 9.24
CA MET A 394 19.31 -6.77 8.85
C MET A 394 19.44 -8.29 8.76
N ALA A 395 18.79 -9.03 9.66
CA ALA A 395 18.78 -10.49 9.63
C ALA A 395 18.09 -11.02 8.37
N ILE A 396 16.90 -10.49 8.02
CA ILE A 396 16.16 -10.99 6.86
C ILE A 396 16.83 -10.61 5.53
N LEU A 397 17.44 -9.42 5.44
CA LEU A 397 18.24 -9.03 4.29
C LEU A 397 19.49 -9.90 4.13
N SER A 398 20.14 -10.25 5.25
CA SER A 398 21.28 -11.17 5.24
C SER A 398 20.87 -12.58 4.81
N ILE A 399 19.69 -13.05 5.22
CA ILE A 399 19.10 -14.33 4.78
C ILE A 399 18.76 -14.28 3.28
N LYS A 400 18.14 -13.18 2.82
CA LYS A 400 17.84 -12.93 1.39
C LYS A 400 19.11 -13.05 0.55
N SER A 401 20.18 -12.38 0.96
CA SER A 401 21.48 -12.40 0.29
C SER A 401 22.14 -13.80 0.35
N THR A 402 22.18 -14.42 1.52
CA THR A 402 22.80 -15.75 1.73
C THR A 402 22.20 -16.81 0.82
N TYR A 403 20.88 -16.83 0.65
CA TYR A 403 20.18 -17.83 -0.14
C TYR A 403 19.77 -17.36 -1.55
N GLN A 404 20.07 -16.11 -1.91
CA GLN A 404 19.63 -15.50 -3.17
C GLN A 404 18.12 -15.65 -3.38
N VAL A 405 17.33 -15.34 -2.35
CA VAL A 405 15.88 -15.52 -2.35
C VAL A 405 15.23 -14.65 -3.43
N LYS A 406 14.61 -15.30 -4.42
CA LYS A 406 13.92 -14.65 -5.55
C LYS A 406 12.45 -14.33 -5.22
N ARG A 407 12.23 -13.56 -4.15
CA ARG A 407 10.91 -13.06 -3.76
C ARG A 407 10.89 -11.54 -3.86
N HIS A 408 9.70 -10.98 -4.05
CA HIS A 408 9.49 -9.53 -4.04
C HIS A 408 9.60 -8.99 -2.60
N TRP A 409 10.84 -8.86 -2.13
CA TRP A 409 11.22 -8.44 -0.78
C TRP A 409 11.93 -7.08 -0.88
N GLN A 410 11.14 -6.02 -0.88
CA GLN A 410 11.59 -4.64 -1.03
C GLN A 410 10.96 -3.73 0.04
N GLY A 411 11.71 -2.73 0.50
CA GLY A 411 11.25 -1.80 1.53
C GLY A 411 11.28 -2.39 2.93
N ASP A 412 10.39 -1.93 3.79
CA ASP A 412 10.25 -2.45 5.16
C ASP A 412 9.59 -3.84 5.14
N PRO A 413 10.13 -4.85 5.87
CA PRO A 413 9.64 -6.23 5.79
C PRO A 413 8.27 -6.46 6.43
N CYS A 414 7.86 -5.63 7.40
CA CYS A 414 6.57 -5.76 8.08
C CYS A 414 5.58 -4.64 7.74
N LEU A 415 6.05 -3.51 7.20
CA LEU A 415 5.23 -2.31 7.03
C LEU A 415 5.12 -1.83 5.58
N PRO A 416 3.93 -1.33 5.18
CA PRO A 416 2.68 -1.29 5.93
C PRO A 416 2.10 -2.71 6.14
N GLY A 417 1.29 -2.90 7.17
CA GLY A 417 0.84 -4.23 7.61
C GLY A 417 0.04 -5.03 6.57
N ASP A 418 -0.50 -4.36 5.54
CA ASP A 418 -1.18 -4.96 4.39
C ASP A 418 -0.22 -5.42 3.26
N SER A 419 1.07 -5.11 3.41
CA SER A 419 2.16 -5.29 2.46
C SER A 419 3.39 -6.00 3.08
N VAL A 420 3.19 -6.75 4.18
CA VAL A 420 4.22 -7.61 4.79
C VAL A 420 4.83 -8.52 3.71
N TRP A 421 6.15 -8.67 3.72
CA TRP A 421 6.86 -9.49 2.74
C TRP A 421 6.32 -10.92 2.70
N THR A 422 6.14 -11.46 1.50
CA THR A 422 5.58 -12.80 1.32
C THR A 422 6.40 -13.85 2.07
N GLY A 423 5.71 -14.59 2.94
CA GLY A 423 6.30 -15.61 3.81
C GLY A 423 6.80 -15.08 5.15
N LEU A 424 6.63 -13.79 5.46
CA LEU A 424 6.79 -13.27 6.81
C LEU A 424 5.43 -13.10 7.50
N ALA A 425 5.44 -13.21 8.83
CA ALA A 425 4.41 -12.62 9.67
C ALA A 425 5.09 -11.79 10.75
N CYS A 426 4.44 -10.71 11.17
CA CYS A 426 4.98 -9.78 12.15
C CYS A 426 3.96 -9.51 13.26
N ILE A 427 4.45 -9.11 14.42
CA ILE A 427 3.62 -8.56 15.51
C ILE A 427 3.63 -7.04 15.43
N PHE A 428 2.44 -6.46 15.58
CA PHE A 428 2.21 -5.02 15.61
C PHE A 428 1.72 -4.61 17.00
N TYR A 429 2.03 -3.39 17.42
CA TYR A 429 1.64 -2.84 18.71
C TYR A 429 0.72 -1.63 18.50
N ASP A 430 -0.25 -1.44 19.40
CA ASP A 430 -1.22 -0.34 19.31
C ASP A 430 -0.57 1.05 19.43
N ASN A 431 0.65 1.13 19.98
CA ASN A 431 1.46 2.34 20.00
C ASN A 431 2.42 2.36 18.81
N SER A 432 2.33 3.39 17.97
CA SER A 432 3.17 3.61 16.79
C SER A 432 4.67 3.74 17.08
N SER A 433 5.05 3.90 18.35
CA SER A 433 6.45 4.03 18.78
C SER A 433 7.17 2.69 18.95
N THR A 434 6.45 1.57 19.12
CA THR A 434 7.08 0.25 19.29
C THR A 434 7.31 -0.40 17.92
N PRO A 435 8.56 -0.72 17.55
CA PRO A 435 8.86 -1.28 16.23
C PRO A 435 8.25 -2.68 16.06
N PRO A 436 7.63 -2.99 14.91
CA PRO A 436 7.20 -4.35 14.60
C PRO A 436 8.36 -5.34 14.64
N ARG A 437 8.03 -6.59 14.99
CA ARG A 437 8.99 -7.71 15.07
C ARG A 437 8.54 -8.89 14.22
N ILE A 438 9.47 -9.58 13.57
CA ILE A 438 9.19 -10.77 12.76
C ILE A 438 8.90 -11.97 13.68
N THR A 439 7.72 -12.57 13.53
CA THR A 439 7.25 -13.72 14.31
C THR A 439 7.13 -15.01 13.51
N SER A 440 7.04 -14.93 12.18
CA SER A 440 7.05 -16.10 11.31
C SER A 440 7.94 -15.88 10.10
N LEU A 441 8.70 -16.91 9.72
CA LEU A 441 9.48 -16.97 8.50
C LEU A 441 9.22 -18.31 7.80
N ASN A 442 8.56 -18.24 6.65
CA ASN A 442 8.29 -19.36 5.77
C ASN A 442 9.13 -19.24 4.49
N LEU A 443 10.17 -20.06 4.43
CA LEU A 443 11.00 -20.28 3.24
C LEU A 443 10.86 -21.71 2.70
N SER A 444 9.73 -22.36 2.96
CA SER A 444 9.46 -23.68 2.40
C SER A 444 9.50 -23.65 0.87
N SER A 445 9.93 -24.74 0.23
CA SER A 445 9.97 -24.91 -1.22
C SER A 445 10.58 -23.74 -2.00
N SER A 446 11.57 -23.05 -1.41
CA SER A 446 12.17 -21.84 -1.97
C SER A 446 13.47 -22.10 -2.70
N GLY A 447 13.82 -23.37 -2.92
CA GLY A 447 15.04 -23.77 -3.61
C GLY A 447 16.32 -23.48 -2.83
N LEU A 448 16.23 -23.31 -1.50
CA LEU A 448 17.40 -22.95 -0.68
C LEU A 448 18.47 -24.04 -0.74
N THR A 449 19.73 -23.64 -0.82
CA THR A 449 20.91 -24.53 -0.75
C THR A 449 21.90 -24.02 0.31
N GLY A 450 22.82 -24.87 0.76
CA GLY A 450 23.81 -24.51 1.77
C GLY A 450 23.41 -24.93 3.19
N ALA A 451 24.12 -24.42 4.18
CA ALA A 451 23.80 -24.64 5.58
C ALA A 451 22.67 -23.72 6.07
N VAL A 452 22.07 -24.03 7.22
CA VAL A 452 21.13 -23.13 7.91
C VAL A 452 21.88 -21.86 8.33
N SER A 453 21.34 -20.70 7.93
CA SER A 453 22.00 -19.40 8.08
C SER A 453 22.04 -18.97 9.55
N PRO A 454 23.21 -18.54 10.08
CA PRO A 454 23.33 -18.10 11.47
C PRO A 454 22.55 -16.81 11.74
N TYR A 455 22.22 -16.02 10.72
CA TYR A 455 21.42 -14.80 10.85
C TYR A 455 19.99 -15.07 11.38
N LEU A 456 19.51 -16.31 11.26
CA LEU A 456 18.24 -16.72 11.88
C LEU A 456 18.26 -16.57 13.41
N SER A 457 19.43 -16.62 14.05
CA SER A 457 19.57 -16.41 15.50
C SER A 457 19.21 -14.99 15.95
N SER A 458 19.28 -14.01 15.05
CA SER A 458 18.97 -12.60 15.34
C SER A 458 17.47 -12.32 15.41
N LEU A 459 16.62 -13.20 14.84
CA LEU A 459 15.16 -13.07 14.86
C LEU A 459 14.60 -13.54 16.21
N THR A 460 14.83 -12.76 17.27
CA THR A 460 14.55 -13.19 18.65
C THR A 460 13.06 -13.38 18.97
N PHE A 461 12.16 -12.79 18.19
CA PHE A 461 10.70 -12.93 18.34
C PHE A 461 10.10 -14.05 17.46
N LEU A 462 10.93 -14.78 16.72
CA LEU A 462 10.49 -15.82 15.79
C LEU A 462 9.79 -16.96 16.54
N GLN A 463 8.53 -17.20 16.19
CA GLN A 463 7.67 -18.26 16.72
C GLN A 463 7.55 -19.44 15.76
N THR A 464 7.53 -19.17 14.45
CA THR A 464 7.40 -20.19 13.42
C THR A 464 8.51 -20.04 12.40
N LEU A 465 9.26 -21.12 12.18
CA LEU A 465 10.28 -21.22 11.15
C LEU A 465 10.00 -22.44 10.26
N ASP A 466 9.68 -22.20 8.99
CA ASP A 466 9.53 -23.26 8.00
C ASP A 466 10.63 -23.17 6.94
N LEU A 467 11.52 -24.16 6.94
CA LEU A 467 12.60 -24.35 5.97
C LEU A 467 12.38 -25.62 5.13
N SER A 468 11.19 -26.22 5.16
CA SER A 468 10.93 -27.53 4.57
C SER A 468 11.00 -27.56 3.05
N TYR A 469 11.22 -28.76 2.49
CA TYR A 469 11.27 -29.01 1.05
C TYR A 469 12.28 -28.13 0.30
N ASN A 470 13.48 -27.98 0.87
CA ASN A 470 14.60 -27.31 0.24
C ASN A 470 15.78 -28.27 0.05
N SER A 471 16.92 -27.76 -0.42
CA SER A 471 18.17 -28.51 -0.58
C SER A 471 19.22 -28.09 0.46
N LEU A 472 18.79 -27.75 1.67
CA LEU A 472 19.70 -27.40 2.77
C LEU A 472 20.44 -28.65 3.25
N TYR A 473 21.73 -28.50 3.57
CA TYR A 473 22.61 -29.61 3.99
C TYR A 473 23.50 -29.20 5.19
N GLY A 474 24.31 -30.14 5.67
CA GLY A 474 25.13 -29.95 6.86
C GLY A 474 24.42 -30.39 8.13
N GLN A 475 24.93 -29.98 9.30
CA GLN A 475 24.31 -30.30 10.59
C GLN A 475 23.24 -29.26 10.94
N VAL A 476 22.17 -29.69 11.62
CA VAL A 476 21.16 -28.79 12.18
C VAL A 476 21.81 -27.99 13.32
N PRO A 477 21.84 -26.64 13.28
CA PRO A 477 22.54 -25.85 14.29
C PRO A 477 21.85 -25.82 15.67
N ASP A 478 22.65 -25.82 16.74
CA ASP A 478 22.17 -25.76 18.12
C ASP A 478 21.44 -24.43 18.44
N PHE A 479 21.81 -23.33 17.79
CA PHE A 479 21.24 -22.00 18.07
C PHE A 479 19.72 -21.94 17.82
N LEU A 480 19.17 -22.82 16.98
CA LEU A 480 17.73 -22.91 16.75
C LEU A 480 16.96 -23.23 18.05
N ALA A 481 17.60 -23.96 18.99
CA ALA A 481 17.03 -24.21 20.30
C ALA A 481 17.09 -22.97 21.22
N ASP A 482 18.03 -22.06 20.98
CA ASP A 482 18.27 -20.88 21.80
C ASP A 482 17.32 -19.70 21.43
N LEU A 483 16.54 -19.81 20.33
CA LEU A 483 15.51 -18.82 19.95
C LEU A 483 14.35 -18.80 20.97
N PRO A 484 14.12 -17.72 21.74
CA PRO A 484 13.33 -17.78 22.96
C PRO A 484 11.84 -18.04 22.72
N GLN A 485 11.29 -17.57 21.60
CA GLN A 485 9.85 -17.65 21.30
C GLN A 485 9.47 -18.77 20.32
N LEU A 486 10.43 -19.60 19.88
CA LEU A 486 10.20 -20.59 18.82
C LEU A 486 9.26 -21.71 19.29
N LYS A 487 8.12 -21.84 18.62
CA LYS A 487 7.04 -22.83 18.88
C LYS A 487 6.90 -23.86 17.77
N THR A 488 7.22 -23.51 16.53
CA THR A 488 7.12 -24.42 15.39
C THR A 488 8.38 -24.35 14.54
N LEU A 489 8.99 -25.50 14.28
CA LEU A 489 10.17 -25.65 13.44
C LEU A 489 9.98 -26.80 12.45
N ASN A 490 9.95 -26.49 11.17
CA ASN A 490 9.82 -27.47 10.10
C ASN A 490 11.09 -27.53 9.24
N LEU A 491 11.80 -28.64 9.32
CA LEU A 491 13.04 -28.94 8.62
C LEU A 491 12.89 -30.09 7.61
N SER A 492 11.67 -30.64 7.47
CA SER A 492 11.39 -31.82 6.64
C SER A 492 11.79 -31.64 5.18
N GLY A 493 12.11 -32.73 4.49
CA GLY A 493 12.41 -32.68 3.05
C GLY A 493 13.69 -31.90 2.67
N ASN A 494 14.70 -31.89 3.56
CA ASN A 494 16.04 -31.34 3.32
C ASN A 494 17.12 -32.44 3.31
N GLN A 495 18.38 -32.06 3.06
CA GLN A 495 19.55 -32.95 2.95
C GLN A 495 20.49 -32.88 4.18
N PHE A 496 19.92 -32.63 5.37
CA PHE A 496 20.70 -32.53 6.61
C PHE A 496 21.39 -33.87 6.99
N SER A 497 22.47 -33.75 7.76
CA SER A 497 23.34 -34.86 8.18
C SER A 497 23.68 -34.78 9.67
N GLY A 498 24.06 -35.90 10.29
CA GLY A 498 24.34 -35.98 11.74
C GLY A 498 23.07 -36.24 12.56
N PRO A 499 23.11 -36.20 13.91
CA PRO A 499 21.93 -36.26 14.76
C PRO A 499 21.27 -34.88 14.93
N ILE A 500 19.96 -34.83 15.23
CA ILE A 500 19.31 -33.60 15.68
C ILE A 500 19.91 -33.19 17.04
N PRO A 501 20.27 -31.91 17.25
CA PRO A 501 20.80 -31.42 18.52
C PRO A 501 19.97 -31.82 19.74
N LYS A 502 20.65 -32.28 20.80
CA LYS A 502 19.98 -32.66 22.07
C LYS A 502 19.17 -31.49 22.66
N LYS A 503 19.70 -30.27 22.60
CA LYS A 503 18.98 -29.06 23.05
C LYS A 503 17.64 -28.88 22.34
N LEU A 504 17.60 -29.15 21.03
CA LEU A 504 16.38 -29.02 20.22
C LEU A 504 15.36 -30.12 20.56
N LEU A 505 15.84 -31.35 20.79
CA LEU A 505 15.00 -32.47 21.25
C LEU A 505 14.42 -32.20 22.66
N ASP A 506 15.23 -31.65 23.57
CA ASP A 506 14.76 -31.31 24.91
C ASP A 506 13.76 -30.15 24.88
N LYS A 507 13.94 -29.17 23.97
CA LYS A 507 12.93 -28.12 23.73
C LYS A 507 11.65 -28.67 23.10
N ALA A 508 11.73 -29.65 22.20
CA ALA A 508 10.56 -30.33 21.63
C ALA A 508 9.71 -31.02 22.69
N LYS A 509 10.34 -31.65 23.69
CA LYS A 509 9.63 -32.22 24.85
C LYS A 509 8.89 -31.17 25.68
N ASN A 510 9.32 -29.90 25.61
CA ASN A 510 8.75 -28.77 26.34
C ASN A 510 7.81 -27.91 25.47
N GLY A 511 7.26 -28.46 24.37
CA GLY A 511 6.20 -27.82 23.60
C GLY A 511 6.60 -27.22 22.24
N LEU A 512 7.84 -27.37 21.79
CA LEU A 512 8.23 -27.04 20.41
C LEU A 512 7.72 -28.13 19.44
N GLU A 513 6.91 -27.75 18.46
CA GLU A 513 6.51 -28.61 17.36
C GLU A 513 7.66 -28.73 16.35
N LEU A 514 8.42 -29.83 16.43
CA LEU A 514 9.55 -30.12 15.55
C LEU A 514 9.14 -31.14 14.47
N ARG A 515 9.21 -30.75 13.20
CA ARG A 515 9.02 -31.65 12.05
C ARG A 515 10.34 -31.81 11.31
N ALA A 516 10.86 -33.05 11.25
CA ALA A 516 12.14 -33.37 10.62
C ALA A 516 12.07 -34.67 9.80
N ASP A 517 10.92 -34.95 9.18
CA ASP A 517 10.72 -36.16 8.39
C ASP A 517 11.64 -36.20 7.16
N GLY A 518 12.26 -37.37 6.92
CA GLY A 518 13.32 -37.55 5.91
C GLY A 518 14.75 -37.47 6.47
N TYR A 519 14.92 -37.23 7.77
CA TYR A 519 16.22 -37.23 8.46
C TYR A 519 16.76 -38.65 8.63
N HIS A 520 17.39 -39.19 7.59
CA HIS A 520 18.05 -40.49 7.65
C HIS A 520 19.33 -40.42 8.48
N THR A 521 19.29 -40.95 9.70
CA THR A 521 20.51 -41.36 10.40
C THR A 521 21.15 -42.51 9.63
N ARG A 522 22.02 -42.18 8.66
CA ARG A 522 22.87 -43.21 8.05
C ARG A 522 23.74 -43.80 9.15
N LYS A 523 23.39 -45.00 9.64
CA LYS A 523 24.37 -45.91 10.23
C LYS A 523 25.50 -46.05 9.20
N LYS A 524 26.72 -45.67 9.59
CA LYS A 524 27.92 -45.84 8.75
C LYS A 524 28.01 -47.31 8.33
N LEU A 525 27.76 -47.59 7.06
CA LEU A 525 28.10 -48.86 6.44
C LEU A 525 29.17 -48.56 5.39
N THR A 526 30.41 -48.80 5.76
CA THR A 526 31.59 -48.70 4.89
C THR A 526 31.66 -49.96 4.04
N PHE A 527 31.62 -49.86 2.72
CA PHE A 527 32.20 -50.87 1.81
C PHE A 527 32.79 -50.20 0.56
N PRO A 528 33.89 -50.75 0.01
CA PRO A 528 34.78 -50.06 -0.90
C PRO A 528 34.30 -50.12 -2.36
N LEU A 529 34.68 -49.07 -3.07
CA LEU A 529 34.40 -48.81 -4.48
C LEU A 529 35.36 -49.62 -5.36
N VAL A 530 34.92 -50.65 -6.11
CA VAL A 530 35.57 -51.02 -7.38
C VAL A 530 34.63 -51.82 -8.33
N VAL A 531 34.62 -51.42 -9.61
CA VAL A 531 34.19 -52.14 -10.84
C VAL A 531 32.65 -52.33 -11.01
N SER A 532 31.96 -51.99 -12.11
CA SER A 532 32.34 -51.92 -13.53
C SER A 532 31.36 -51.04 -14.31
N ILE A 533 31.89 -50.11 -15.11
CA ILE A 533 31.13 -49.21 -16.01
C ILE A 533 30.46 -49.97 -17.18
N SER A 534 30.78 -51.24 -17.39
CA SER A 534 30.25 -52.06 -18.47
C SER A 534 28.82 -52.59 -18.25
N ALA A 535 28.33 -52.71 -17.01
CA ALA A 535 26.98 -53.20 -16.74
C ALA A 535 25.88 -52.16 -17.03
N PHE A 536 26.20 -50.87 -16.89
CA PHE A 536 25.24 -49.79 -17.07
C PHE A 536 24.78 -49.64 -18.53
N PHE A 537 25.69 -49.79 -19.49
CA PHE A 537 25.36 -49.67 -20.92
C PHE A 537 24.53 -50.85 -21.45
N VAL A 538 24.73 -52.06 -20.91
CA VAL A 538 23.93 -53.23 -21.28
C VAL A 538 22.51 -53.13 -20.75
N ILE A 539 22.33 -52.64 -19.51
CA ILE A 539 21.01 -52.41 -18.92
C ILE A 539 20.29 -51.26 -19.64
N LEU A 540 21.00 -50.19 -20.00
CA LEU A 540 20.40 -49.06 -20.72
C LEU A 540 19.91 -49.47 -22.12
N ALA A 541 20.68 -50.28 -22.85
CA ALA A 541 20.27 -50.80 -24.16
C ALA A 541 19.05 -51.73 -24.03
N ALA A 542 19.01 -52.60 -23.02
CA ALA A 542 17.87 -53.48 -22.75
C ALA A 542 16.60 -52.71 -22.39
N VAL A 543 16.72 -51.62 -21.62
CA VAL A 543 15.60 -50.74 -21.26
C VAL A 543 15.07 -49.98 -22.48
N VAL A 544 15.94 -49.49 -23.36
CA VAL A 544 15.54 -48.78 -24.59
C VAL A 544 14.79 -49.74 -25.53
N VAL A 545 15.29 -50.96 -25.72
CA VAL A 545 14.61 -52.01 -26.51
C VAL A 545 13.26 -52.37 -25.89
N PHE A 546 13.20 -52.52 -24.56
CA PHE A 546 11.95 -52.80 -23.84
C PHE A 546 10.91 -51.68 -23.95
N VAL A 547 11.35 -50.42 -23.93
CA VAL A 547 10.47 -49.25 -24.12
C VAL A 547 10.00 -49.16 -25.58
N MET A 548 10.84 -49.48 -26.57
CA MET A 548 10.45 -49.50 -27.98
C MET A 548 9.44 -50.62 -28.28
N VAL A 549 9.63 -51.82 -27.70
CA VAL A 549 8.67 -52.93 -27.81
C VAL A 549 7.36 -52.60 -27.10
N ARG A 550 7.39 -51.97 -25.92
CA ARG A 550 6.18 -51.50 -25.22
C ARG A 550 5.45 -50.38 -25.95
N ARG A 551 6.16 -49.46 -26.63
CA ARG A 551 5.53 -48.41 -27.45
C ARG A 551 4.88 -48.99 -28.72
N LYS A 552 5.46 -50.04 -29.31
CA LYS A 552 4.87 -50.75 -30.46
C LYS A 552 3.63 -51.57 -30.06
N ALA A 553 3.64 -52.21 -28.88
CA ALA A 553 2.49 -52.94 -28.34
C ALA A 553 1.36 -52.02 -27.81
N ARG A 554 1.64 -50.74 -27.50
CA ARG A 554 0.63 -49.75 -27.06
C ARG A 554 -0.15 -49.10 -28.20
N MET A 555 0.28 -49.25 -29.45
CA MET A 555 -0.37 -48.65 -30.63
C MET A 555 -1.44 -49.55 -31.27
N GLU A 556 -1.58 -50.82 -30.86
CA GLU A 556 -2.59 -51.76 -31.41
C GLU A 556 -3.75 -52.07 -30.44
N LYS A 557 -3.82 -51.44 -29.27
CA LYS A 557 -4.87 -51.69 -28.25
C LYS A 557 -5.81 -50.51 -28.01
N GLN A 558 -6.12 -49.75 -29.05
CA GLN A 558 -7.10 -48.65 -28.96
C GLN A 558 -8.06 -48.67 -30.15
N LYS A 559 -8.97 -49.66 -30.17
CA LYS A 559 -10.24 -49.61 -30.89
C LYS A 559 -11.16 -50.74 -30.40
N VAL A 560 -12.35 -50.34 -29.92
CA VAL A 560 -13.56 -51.16 -29.68
C VAL A 560 -13.44 -52.11 -28.46
N GLU A 561 -14.32 -52.19 -27.46
CA GLU A 561 -15.57 -51.56 -26.99
C GLU A 561 -15.87 -52.36 -25.68
N ILE A 562 -16.38 -51.79 -24.58
CA ILE A 562 -17.75 -52.03 -24.06
C ILE A 562 -17.66 -51.94 -22.52
N LEU A 563 -18.53 -51.12 -21.95
CA LEU A 563 -19.36 -51.34 -20.75
C LEU A 563 -18.78 -52.15 -19.58
N GLY A 564 -18.69 -51.48 -18.42
CA GLY A 564 -18.64 -52.15 -17.11
C GLY A 564 -17.34 -51.90 -16.34
N ASN A 565 -17.29 -50.80 -15.59
CA ASN A 565 -16.84 -50.79 -14.19
C ASN A 565 -16.96 -49.36 -13.64
N THR A 566 -18.20 -49.02 -13.27
CA THR A 566 -18.59 -48.73 -11.89
C THR A 566 -17.46 -48.36 -10.93
N PHE A 567 -17.56 -47.12 -10.42
CA PHE A 567 -17.29 -46.72 -9.04
C PHE A 567 -16.06 -47.34 -8.36
N ASN A 568 -14.97 -46.57 -8.31
CA ASN A 568 -14.17 -46.42 -7.09
C ASN A 568 -13.25 -45.21 -7.23
N ARG A 569 -13.80 -44.04 -6.93
CA ARG A 569 -13.01 -42.95 -6.36
C ARG A 569 -13.54 -42.70 -4.97
N ASN A 570 -12.87 -43.30 -3.99
CA ASN A 570 -12.97 -42.90 -2.60
C ASN A 570 -12.31 -41.53 -2.47
N ASP A 571 -13.02 -40.48 -2.89
CA ASP A 571 -12.80 -39.13 -2.39
C ASP A 571 -13.55 -39.07 -1.06
N GLY A 572 -12.82 -38.93 0.05
CA GLY A 572 -13.42 -38.86 1.38
C GLY A 572 -14.38 -37.68 1.45
N PHE A 573 -15.69 -37.96 1.49
CA PHE A 573 -16.71 -36.91 1.47
C PHE A 573 -17.72 -37.10 2.61
N LEU A 574 -17.89 -36.03 3.38
CA LEU A 574 -18.91 -35.69 4.38
C LEU A 574 -19.60 -36.86 5.12
N ASP A 575 -19.07 -37.26 6.30
CA ASP A 575 -19.82 -38.08 7.27
C ASP A 575 -20.43 -37.20 8.37
N PRO A 576 -21.67 -36.74 8.16
CA PRO A 576 -22.67 -36.82 9.22
C PRO A 576 -23.83 -37.67 8.70
N LYS A 577 -23.99 -38.88 9.27
CA LYS A 577 -24.94 -39.95 8.90
C LYS A 577 -26.43 -39.60 8.74
N ASN A 578 -26.87 -38.34 8.83
CA ASN A 578 -28.29 -37.94 8.89
C ASN A 578 -28.74 -36.84 7.90
N LEU A 579 -27.92 -36.38 6.94
CA LEU A 579 -28.27 -35.27 6.02
C LEU A 579 -28.45 -35.68 4.54
N GLN A 580 -28.32 -36.97 4.21
CA GLN A 580 -28.35 -37.45 2.82
C GLN A 580 -29.73 -38.04 2.45
N TYR A 581 -30.37 -37.47 1.43
CA TYR A 581 -31.62 -37.98 0.83
C TYR A 581 -31.33 -38.83 -0.41
N SER A 582 -32.14 -39.87 -0.66
CA SER A 582 -32.12 -40.57 -1.94
C SER A 582 -32.85 -39.76 -3.03
N TYR A 583 -32.55 -40.00 -4.30
CA TYR A 583 -33.27 -39.31 -5.39
C TYR A 583 -34.78 -39.62 -5.38
N LYS A 584 -35.15 -40.81 -4.88
CA LYS A 584 -36.56 -41.18 -4.66
C LYS A 584 -37.22 -40.30 -3.60
N ASP A 585 -36.50 -39.93 -2.55
CA ASP A 585 -36.99 -38.99 -1.53
C ASP A 585 -37.16 -37.60 -2.12
N ILE A 586 -36.24 -37.16 -2.98
CA ILE A 586 -36.34 -35.89 -3.73
C ILE A 586 -37.60 -35.86 -4.61
N LEU A 587 -37.86 -36.91 -5.38
CA LEU A 587 -39.08 -37.03 -6.19
C LEU A 587 -40.35 -37.00 -5.34
N LYS A 588 -40.34 -37.69 -4.19
CA LYS A 588 -41.47 -37.73 -3.28
C LYS A 588 -41.73 -36.36 -2.64
N MET A 589 -40.68 -35.68 -2.15
CA MET A 589 -40.85 -34.38 -1.48
C MET A 589 -41.31 -33.28 -2.43
N THR A 590 -40.88 -33.32 -3.70
CA THR A 590 -41.22 -32.31 -4.72
C THR A 590 -42.49 -32.64 -5.51
N ASN A 591 -43.16 -33.75 -5.20
CA ASN A 591 -44.27 -34.30 -5.98
C ASN A 591 -43.93 -34.41 -7.48
N ASN A 592 -42.81 -35.05 -7.80
CA ASN A 592 -42.25 -35.13 -9.16
C ASN A 592 -41.99 -33.75 -9.79
N PHE A 593 -41.38 -32.84 -9.03
CA PHE A 593 -40.95 -31.52 -9.51
C PHE A 593 -42.10 -30.65 -10.06
N GLN A 594 -43.31 -30.79 -9.52
CA GLN A 594 -44.50 -30.12 -10.04
C GLN A 594 -44.46 -28.59 -9.89
N SER A 595 -43.93 -28.11 -8.77
CA SER A 595 -44.00 -26.70 -8.39
C SER A 595 -42.62 -26.04 -8.46
N VAL A 596 -42.38 -25.27 -9.52
CA VAL A 596 -41.15 -24.48 -9.71
C VAL A 596 -41.24 -23.19 -8.91
N LEU A 597 -40.23 -22.92 -8.07
CA LEU A 597 -40.07 -21.66 -7.34
C LEU A 597 -39.20 -20.65 -8.09
N GLY A 598 -38.25 -21.14 -8.89
CA GLY A 598 -37.38 -20.29 -9.71
C GLY A 598 -36.38 -21.09 -10.53
N GLN A 599 -35.84 -20.47 -11.58
CA GLN A 599 -34.85 -21.07 -12.47
C GLN A 599 -33.63 -20.14 -12.57
N GLY A 600 -32.44 -20.66 -12.20
CA GLY A 600 -31.18 -19.91 -12.23
C GLY A 600 -30.12 -20.58 -13.11
N GLY A 601 -28.94 -19.98 -13.20
CA GLY A 601 -27.82 -20.48 -14.02
C GLY A 601 -27.25 -21.85 -13.59
N PHE A 602 -27.61 -22.31 -12.38
CA PHE A 602 -27.07 -23.51 -11.76
C PHE A 602 -28.10 -24.64 -11.58
N GLY A 603 -29.36 -24.40 -11.94
CA GLY A 603 -30.42 -25.36 -11.71
C GLY A 603 -31.80 -24.76 -11.53
N THR A 604 -32.79 -25.64 -11.40
CA THR A 604 -34.18 -25.25 -11.10
C THR A 604 -34.49 -25.54 -9.64
N VAL A 605 -35.14 -24.60 -8.97
CA VAL A 605 -35.56 -24.72 -7.57
C VAL A 605 -37.04 -25.08 -7.53
N TYR A 606 -37.36 -26.12 -6.78
CA TYR A 606 -38.72 -26.64 -6.63
C TYR A 606 -39.20 -26.51 -5.19
N TYR A 607 -40.50 -26.32 -5.03
CA TYR A 607 -41.15 -26.44 -3.73
C TYR A 607 -41.26 -27.91 -3.37
N GLY A 608 -41.03 -28.24 -2.10
CA GLY A 608 -41.27 -29.57 -1.58
C GLY A 608 -41.69 -29.59 -0.12
N ILE A 609 -42.08 -30.77 0.35
CA ILE A 609 -42.44 -31.02 1.74
C ILE A 609 -41.69 -32.26 2.23
N THR A 610 -40.94 -32.13 3.32
CA THR A 610 -40.27 -33.24 4.02
C THR A 610 -40.60 -33.19 5.50
N ASP A 611 -40.95 -34.33 6.09
CA ASP A 611 -41.28 -34.45 7.52
C ASP A 611 -42.30 -33.40 8.02
N GLY A 612 -43.25 -33.01 7.16
CA GLY A 612 -44.27 -32.00 7.45
C GLY A 612 -43.80 -30.54 7.37
N LYS A 613 -42.55 -30.28 6.96
CA LYS A 613 -41.99 -28.93 6.78
C LYS A 613 -41.83 -28.58 5.30
N ALA A 614 -42.14 -27.35 4.95
CA ALA A 614 -41.89 -26.81 3.62
C ALA A 614 -40.38 -26.64 3.38
N VAL A 615 -39.91 -27.06 2.21
CA VAL A 615 -38.50 -26.98 1.78
C VAL A 615 -38.38 -26.47 0.35
N ALA A 616 -37.21 -25.92 0.03
CA ALA A 616 -36.81 -25.55 -1.33
C ALA A 616 -35.74 -26.53 -1.83
N VAL A 617 -35.99 -27.15 -2.99
CA VAL A 617 -35.12 -28.18 -3.57
C VAL A 617 -34.46 -27.66 -4.83
N LYS A 618 -33.16 -27.34 -4.76
CA LYS A 618 -32.34 -26.89 -5.89
C LYS A 618 -31.75 -28.11 -6.60
N LEU A 619 -32.26 -28.43 -7.79
CA LEU A 619 -31.76 -29.52 -8.63
C LEU A 619 -30.71 -28.98 -9.60
N LEU A 620 -29.51 -29.56 -9.62
CA LEU A 620 -28.44 -29.16 -10.53
C LEU A 620 -28.73 -29.58 -11.98
N SER A 621 -28.43 -28.72 -12.94
CA SER A 621 -28.52 -29.05 -14.37
C SER A 621 -27.33 -29.91 -14.83
N ASP A 622 -27.56 -30.90 -15.69
CA ASP A 622 -26.55 -31.82 -16.25
C ASP A 622 -25.45 -31.16 -17.13
N SER A 623 -25.54 -29.86 -17.41
CA SER A 623 -24.82 -29.22 -18.52
C SER A 623 -23.51 -28.50 -18.18
N SER A 624 -22.95 -28.57 -16.96
CA SER A 624 -21.63 -27.95 -16.70
C SER A 624 -20.78 -28.64 -15.63
N THR A 625 -19.48 -28.76 -15.91
CA THR A 625 -18.45 -29.13 -14.92
C THR A 625 -18.32 -28.11 -13.79
N GLN A 626 -18.69 -26.86 -14.05
CA GLN A 626 -18.68 -25.78 -13.07
C GLN A 626 -19.77 -25.96 -12.00
N GLY A 627 -20.99 -26.38 -12.37
CA GLY A 627 -22.07 -26.65 -11.42
C GLY A 627 -21.70 -27.69 -10.36
N TYR A 628 -20.99 -28.77 -10.74
CA TYR A 628 -20.53 -29.79 -9.79
C TYR A 628 -19.64 -29.21 -8.67
N HIS A 629 -18.70 -28.32 -9.03
CA HIS A 629 -17.79 -27.71 -8.06
C HIS A 629 -18.53 -26.76 -7.10
N GLU A 630 -19.49 -26.00 -7.61
CA GLU A 630 -20.30 -25.07 -6.80
C GLU A 630 -21.23 -25.83 -5.84
N PHE A 631 -21.86 -26.92 -6.29
CA PHE A 631 -22.64 -27.80 -5.43
C PHE A 631 -21.82 -28.39 -4.29
N HIS A 632 -20.64 -28.93 -4.61
CA HIS A 632 -19.76 -29.54 -3.62
C HIS A 632 -19.34 -28.51 -2.56
N ARG A 633 -19.02 -27.29 -3.01
CA ARG A 633 -18.63 -26.17 -2.16
C ARG A 633 -19.77 -25.72 -1.25
N GLU A 634 -20.96 -25.54 -1.81
CA GLU A 634 -22.15 -25.12 -1.08
C GLU A 634 -22.56 -26.16 -0.02
N ALA A 635 -22.56 -27.45 -0.38
CA ALA A 635 -22.83 -28.54 0.57
C ALA A 635 -21.78 -28.63 1.68
N GLU A 636 -20.49 -28.48 1.35
CA GLU A 636 -19.41 -28.56 2.33
C GLU A 636 -19.43 -27.38 3.32
N LEU A 637 -19.75 -26.17 2.86
CA LEU A 637 -19.79 -24.99 3.71
C LEU A 637 -21.02 -24.98 4.61
N LEU A 638 -22.21 -25.20 4.03
CA LEU A 638 -23.48 -25.11 4.77
C LEU A 638 -23.70 -26.25 5.78
N THR A 639 -22.94 -27.34 5.68
CA THR A 639 -22.91 -28.36 6.75
C THR A 639 -22.12 -27.91 7.98
N LYS A 640 -21.27 -26.89 7.85
CA LYS A 640 -20.37 -26.38 8.91
C LYS A 640 -20.82 -25.04 9.48
N VAL A 641 -21.51 -24.21 8.69
CA VAL A 641 -21.95 -22.86 9.11
C VAL A 641 -23.43 -22.83 9.49
N HIS A 642 -23.74 -22.21 10.62
CA HIS A 642 -25.11 -22.08 11.12
C HIS A 642 -25.30 -20.70 11.75
N HIS A 643 -26.19 -19.89 11.19
CA HIS A 643 -26.48 -18.55 11.68
C HIS A 643 -27.89 -18.13 11.26
N ARG A 644 -28.57 -17.30 12.07
CA ARG A 644 -29.97 -16.94 11.84
C ARG A 644 -30.21 -16.20 10.52
N ASN A 645 -29.20 -15.49 10.01
CA ASN A 645 -29.27 -14.71 8.76
C ASN A 645 -28.55 -15.40 7.58
N LEU A 646 -28.30 -16.71 7.65
CA LEU A 646 -27.83 -17.52 6.52
C LEU A 646 -28.86 -18.63 6.25
N THR A 647 -29.07 -19.00 4.98
CA THR A 647 -29.99 -20.08 4.64
C THR A 647 -29.51 -21.43 5.17
N THR A 648 -30.39 -22.17 5.83
CA THR A 648 -30.07 -23.46 6.43
C THR A 648 -30.21 -24.59 5.41
N LEU A 649 -29.17 -25.41 5.28
CA LEU A 649 -29.23 -26.65 4.51
C LEU A 649 -29.91 -27.74 5.35
N VAL A 650 -31.06 -28.23 4.88
CA VAL A 650 -31.83 -29.32 5.49
C VAL A 650 -31.24 -30.68 5.10
N GLY A 651 -30.71 -30.80 3.89
CA GLY A 651 -30.03 -32.00 3.43
C GLY A 651 -29.59 -31.91 1.97
N TYR A 652 -29.01 -32.99 1.47
CA TYR A 652 -28.52 -33.07 0.09
C TYR A 652 -28.74 -34.45 -0.51
N CYS A 653 -28.82 -34.52 -1.84
CA CYS A 653 -28.86 -35.75 -2.61
C CYS A 653 -27.62 -35.83 -3.50
N TYR A 654 -26.94 -36.98 -3.46
CA TYR A 654 -25.79 -37.28 -4.31
C TYR A 654 -25.87 -38.73 -4.79
N GLN A 655 -26.50 -38.94 -5.97
CA GLN A 655 -26.65 -40.26 -6.59
C GLN A 655 -26.35 -40.19 -8.09
N GLY A 656 -25.14 -40.56 -8.49
CA GLY A 656 -24.70 -40.49 -9.90
C GLY A 656 -24.66 -39.03 -10.40
N ASN A 657 -25.37 -38.73 -11.49
CA ASN A 657 -25.53 -37.36 -12.01
C ASN A 657 -26.68 -36.59 -11.33
N GLN A 658 -27.46 -37.24 -10.46
CA GLN A 658 -28.61 -36.64 -9.81
C GLN A 658 -28.17 -35.99 -8.50
N MET A 659 -27.95 -34.67 -8.54
CA MET A 659 -27.49 -33.86 -7.41
C MET A 659 -28.54 -32.80 -7.03
N ALA A 660 -28.90 -32.73 -5.75
CA ALA A 660 -29.87 -31.76 -5.24
C ALA A 660 -29.48 -31.24 -3.86
N LEU A 661 -29.74 -29.95 -3.60
CA LEU A 661 -29.62 -29.33 -2.28
C LEU A 661 -31.02 -28.99 -1.76
N VAL A 662 -31.29 -29.35 -0.51
CA VAL A 662 -32.59 -29.14 0.16
C VAL A 662 -32.39 -28.08 1.23
N TYR A 663 -33.07 -26.95 1.10
CA TYR A 663 -33.01 -25.81 2.01
C TYR A 663 -34.35 -25.62 2.73
N GLU A 664 -34.33 -24.82 3.79
CA GLU A 664 -35.55 -24.23 4.32
C GLU A 664 -36.29 -23.41 3.24
N TYR A 665 -37.62 -23.46 3.28
CA TYR A 665 -38.44 -22.69 2.33
C TYR A 665 -38.54 -21.22 2.78
N MET A 666 -38.22 -20.30 1.86
CA MET A 666 -38.25 -18.87 2.07
C MET A 666 -39.54 -18.30 1.46
N ALA A 667 -40.60 -18.18 2.27
CA ALA A 667 -41.97 -17.93 1.81
C ALA A 667 -42.17 -16.61 1.05
N ASN A 668 -41.33 -15.61 1.31
CA ASN A 668 -41.41 -14.30 0.65
C ASN A 668 -40.39 -14.16 -0.49
N GLY A 669 -39.72 -15.23 -0.94
CA GLY A 669 -38.86 -15.17 -2.13
C GLY A 669 -37.60 -14.31 -1.92
N ASN A 670 -37.13 -13.66 -2.99
CA ASN A 670 -35.88 -12.87 -2.99
C ASN A 670 -36.14 -11.36 -2.88
N LEU A 671 -35.17 -10.63 -2.31
CA LEU A 671 -35.30 -9.20 -2.00
C LEU A 671 -35.53 -8.32 -3.24
N ARG A 672 -34.97 -8.67 -4.40
CA ARG A 672 -35.07 -7.86 -5.62
C ARG A 672 -36.53 -7.63 -6.04
N ASP A 673 -37.37 -8.67 -5.94
CA ASP A 673 -38.77 -8.60 -6.35
C ASP A 673 -39.56 -7.60 -5.48
N HIS A 674 -39.26 -7.54 -4.18
CA HIS A 674 -39.85 -6.58 -3.25
C HIS A 674 -39.38 -5.13 -3.47
N ILE A 675 -38.12 -4.92 -3.83
CA ILE A 675 -37.59 -3.58 -4.18
C ILE A 675 -38.24 -3.09 -5.49
N SER A 676 -38.37 -3.98 -6.47
CA SER A 676 -38.98 -3.65 -7.76
C SER A 676 -40.48 -3.32 -7.67
N GLY A 677 -41.17 -3.85 -6.65
CA GLY A 677 -42.61 -3.67 -6.43
C GLY A 677 -43.49 -4.44 -7.40
N ILE A 678 -42.94 -5.45 -8.10
CA ILE A 678 -43.65 -6.27 -9.10
C ILE A 678 -44.80 -7.06 -8.44
N ASP A 679 -44.66 -7.45 -7.17
CA ASP A 679 -45.65 -8.25 -6.43
C ASP A 679 -46.66 -7.42 -5.62
N GLY A 680 -46.69 -6.09 -5.80
CA GLY A 680 -47.65 -5.19 -5.13
C GLY A 680 -47.39 -4.91 -3.65
N ASN A 681 -46.45 -5.61 -3.00
CA ASN A 681 -46.00 -5.35 -1.63
C ASN A 681 -44.72 -4.51 -1.64
N VAL A 682 -44.82 -3.22 -1.32
CA VAL A 682 -43.67 -2.32 -1.18
C VAL A 682 -43.14 -2.40 0.25
N LEU A 683 -41.85 -2.69 0.42
CA LEU A 683 -41.20 -2.67 1.74
C LEU A 683 -41.13 -1.25 2.30
N SER A 684 -41.62 -1.08 3.53
CA SER A 684 -41.45 0.16 4.30
C SER A 684 -39.97 0.41 4.62
N TRP A 685 -39.62 1.67 4.91
CA TRP A 685 -38.24 2.02 5.26
C TRP A 685 -37.71 1.23 6.47
N LEU A 686 -38.56 1.02 7.48
CA LEU A 686 -38.21 0.23 8.66
C LEU A 686 -37.87 -1.23 8.30
N GLN A 687 -38.64 -1.85 7.39
CA GLN A 687 -38.36 -3.20 6.91
C GLN A 687 -37.07 -3.26 6.09
N ARG A 688 -36.82 -2.26 5.24
CA ARG A 688 -35.57 -2.17 4.46
C ARG A 688 -34.35 -2.06 5.36
N LEU A 689 -34.40 -1.26 6.42
CA LEU A 689 -33.35 -1.18 7.43
C LEU A 689 -33.14 -2.49 8.18
N GLN A 690 -34.23 -3.17 8.56
CA GLN A 690 -34.14 -4.47 9.23
C GLN A 690 -33.47 -5.52 8.31
N ILE A 691 -33.84 -5.54 7.03
CA ILE A 691 -33.23 -6.43 6.03
C ILE A 691 -31.74 -6.11 5.85
N ALA A 692 -31.36 -4.83 5.74
CA ALA A 692 -29.96 -4.42 5.66
C ALA A 692 -29.17 -4.89 6.91
N LEU A 693 -29.76 -4.76 8.10
CA LEU A 693 -29.16 -5.21 9.36
C LEU A 693 -29.02 -6.73 9.41
N ASP A 694 -30.02 -7.48 8.99
CA ASP A 694 -30.00 -8.94 8.94
C ASP A 694 -28.88 -9.45 8.02
N VAL A 695 -28.76 -8.86 6.82
CA VAL A 695 -27.68 -9.18 5.87
C VAL A 695 -26.31 -8.80 6.46
N ALA A 696 -26.22 -7.64 7.10
CA ALA A 696 -25.01 -7.17 7.76
C ALA A 696 -24.52 -8.14 8.85
N GLN A 697 -25.45 -8.65 9.67
CA GLN A 697 -25.15 -9.64 10.71
C GLN A 697 -24.72 -10.98 10.12
N GLY A 698 -25.35 -11.42 9.01
CA GLY A 698 -24.92 -12.61 8.27
C GLY A 698 -23.50 -12.50 7.73
N LEU A 699 -23.15 -11.36 7.12
CA LEU A 699 -21.80 -11.09 6.62
C LEU A 699 -20.77 -10.98 7.74
N ASP A 700 -21.12 -10.31 8.86
CA ASP A 700 -20.22 -10.19 10.00
C ASP A 700 -19.89 -11.56 10.61
N TYR A 701 -20.89 -12.45 10.71
CA TYR A 701 -20.66 -13.83 11.11
C TYR A 701 -19.71 -14.56 10.14
N LEU A 702 -19.86 -14.41 8.83
CA LEU A 702 -18.97 -15.05 7.86
C LEU A 702 -17.53 -14.50 7.94
N HIS A 703 -17.37 -13.19 8.12
CA HIS A 703 -16.06 -12.52 8.11
C HIS A 703 -15.32 -12.61 9.45
N ASN A 704 -16.03 -12.51 10.57
CA ASN A 704 -15.45 -12.40 11.91
C ASN A 704 -15.84 -13.57 12.83
N GLY A 705 -17.03 -14.15 12.64
CA GLY A 705 -17.53 -15.28 13.43
C GLY A 705 -16.96 -16.65 12.99
N CYS A 706 -16.69 -16.84 11.70
CA CYS A 706 -16.07 -18.04 11.17
C CYS A 706 -14.54 -17.96 11.25
N ARG A 707 -13.89 -19.07 11.66
CA ARG A 707 -12.43 -19.20 11.64
C ARG A 707 -12.03 -20.50 10.94
N PRO A 708 -11.31 -20.45 9.81
CA PRO A 708 -11.00 -19.25 9.00
C PRO A 708 -12.23 -18.47 8.48
N PRO A 709 -12.13 -17.14 8.24
CA PRO A 709 -13.20 -16.34 7.63
C PRO A 709 -13.70 -16.90 6.29
N ILE A 710 -14.92 -16.56 5.90
CA ILE A 710 -15.55 -17.00 4.65
C ILE A 710 -15.98 -15.76 3.86
N ILE A 711 -15.54 -15.67 2.60
CA ILE A 711 -15.96 -14.60 1.67
C ILE A 711 -17.03 -15.17 0.75
N HIS A 712 -18.19 -14.52 0.66
CA HIS A 712 -19.34 -15.00 -0.11
C HIS A 712 -19.16 -14.82 -1.62
N ARG A 713 -18.66 -13.65 -2.06
CA ARG A 713 -18.32 -13.25 -3.45
C ARG A 713 -19.47 -13.02 -4.42
N ASP A 714 -20.71 -13.19 -3.97
CA ASP A 714 -21.89 -13.01 -4.84
C ASP A 714 -23.07 -12.46 -4.04
N ILE A 715 -22.79 -11.43 -3.23
CA ILE A 715 -23.80 -10.68 -2.50
C ILE A 715 -24.58 -9.80 -3.49
N LYS A 716 -25.88 -10.04 -3.58
CA LYS A 716 -26.81 -9.32 -4.46
C LYS A 716 -28.26 -9.50 -3.98
N SER A 717 -29.15 -8.62 -4.40
CA SER A 717 -30.57 -8.65 -3.98
C SER A 717 -31.30 -9.95 -4.34
N THR A 718 -30.91 -10.68 -5.39
CA THR A 718 -31.51 -11.99 -5.72
C THR A 718 -31.03 -13.15 -4.83
N ASN A 719 -29.90 -13.00 -4.15
CA ASN A 719 -29.33 -14.00 -3.24
C ASN A 719 -29.66 -13.71 -1.76
N ILE A 720 -30.46 -12.68 -1.50
CA ILE A 720 -31.01 -12.37 -0.18
C ILE A 720 -32.47 -12.81 -0.18
N LEU A 721 -32.78 -13.83 0.61
CA LEU A 721 -34.11 -14.43 0.68
C LEU A 721 -34.85 -14.04 1.96
N LEU A 722 -36.17 -13.96 1.88
CA LEU A 722 -37.04 -13.51 2.97
C LEU A 722 -37.95 -14.66 3.45
N ASN A 723 -37.92 -14.94 4.76
CA ASN A 723 -38.82 -15.94 5.35
C ASN A 723 -40.24 -15.36 5.56
N GLU A 724 -41.17 -16.13 6.13
CA GLU A 724 -42.54 -15.70 6.40
C GLU A 724 -42.66 -14.42 7.24
N ASN A 725 -41.63 -14.10 8.04
CA ASN A 725 -41.58 -12.92 8.91
C ASN A 725 -40.83 -11.73 8.29
N PHE A 726 -40.44 -11.81 7.01
CA PHE A 726 -39.58 -10.83 6.33
C PHE A 726 -38.18 -10.69 6.96
N GLU A 727 -37.70 -11.69 7.69
CA GLU A 727 -36.30 -11.76 8.13
C GLU A 727 -35.43 -12.19 6.95
N ALA A 728 -34.30 -11.51 6.76
CA ALA A 728 -33.42 -11.76 5.63
C ALA A 728 -32.37 -12.83 5.93
N LYS A 729 -32.15 -13.72 4.95
CA LYS A 729 -31.10 -14.74 4.98
C LYS A 729 -30.30 -14.72 3.68
N LEU A 730 -28.97 -14.77 3.80
CA LEU A 730 -28.06 -14.92 2.67
C LEU A 730 -28.08 -16.36 2.15
N ALA A 731 -28.18 -16.49 0.83
CA ALA A 731 -28.25 -17.75 0.09
C ALA A 731 -27.16 -17.82 -0.99
N ASP A 732 -26.98 -19.02 -1.57
CA ASP A 732 -26.12 -19.29 -2.74
C ASP A 732 -24.61 -19.18 -2.46
N PHE A 733 -24.09 -20.15 -1.71
CA PHE A 733 -22.67 -20.21 -1.31
C PHE A 733 -21.77 -20.92 -2.35
N GLY A 734 -22.27 -21.16 -3.56
CA GLY A 734 -21.55 -21.91 -4.60
C GLY A 734 -20.20 -21.30 -4.99
N LEU A 735 -20.09 -19.97 -4.94
CA LEU A 735 -18.85 -19.24 -5.24
C LEU A 735 -17.99 -18.94 -4.00
N SER A 736 -18.52 -19.18 -2.79
CA SER A 736 -17.90 -18.77 -1.53
C SER A 736 -16.52 -19.38 -1.33
N ARG A 737 -15.65 -18.70 -0.58
CA ARG A 737 -14.28 -19.17 -0.36
C ARG A 737 -13.83 -18.95 1.08
N VAL A 738 -13.26 -20.02 1.64
CA VAL A 738 -12.58 -19.98 2.93
C VAL A 738 -11.27 -19.21 2.81
N PHE A 739 -11.02 -18.33 3.76
CA PHE A 739 -10.00 -17.29 3.74
C PHE A 739 -9.00 -17.49 4.88
N SER A 740 -7.76 -17.86 4.57
CA SER A 740 -6.70 -18.16 5.56
C SER A 740 -5.62 -17.08 5.69
N ASP A 741 -5.55 -16.15 4.73
CA ASP A 741 -4.47 -15.16 4.55
C ASP A 741 -5.08 -13.75 4.38
N SER A 742 -4.29 -12.66 4.29
CA SER A 742 -4.82 -11.28 4.18
C SER A 742 -5.54 -10.94 2.87
N TYR A 743 -5.34 -11.75 1.82
CA TYR A 743 -6.06 -11.71 0.56
C TYR A 743 -5.89 -13.01 -0.22
N VAL A 744 -6.75 -13.25 -1.19
CA VAL A 744 -6.69 -14.44 -2.05
C VAL A 744 -6.66 -14.01 -3.52
N ILE A 745 -5.58 -14.34 -4.25
CA ILE A 745 -5.53 -14.17 -5.70
C ILE A 745 -6.38 -15.26 -6.34
N THR A 746 -7.42 -14.89 -7.08
CA THR A 746 -8.34 -15.86 -7.67
C THR A 746 -9.03 -15.30 -8.90
N LYS A 747 -9.37 -16.21 -9.85
CA LYS A 747 -10.20 -15.90 -11.01
C LYS A 747 -11.40 -15.04 -10.57
N VAL A 748 -11.54 -13.89 -11.24
CA VAL A 748 -12.65 -12.96 -11.04
C VAL A 748 -13.96 -13.66 -11.38
N VAL A 749 -14.80 -13.87 -10.37
CA VAL A 749 -16.17 -14.36 -10.50
C VAL A 749 -17.06 -13.56 -9.57
N GLY A 750 -18.31 -13.35 -9.99
CA GLY A 750 -19.33 -12.57 -9.30
C GLY A 750 -20.28 -11.94 -10.32
N THR A 751 -21.33 -11.27 -9.82
CA THR A 751 -22.35 -10.66 -10.68
C THR A 751 -21.96 -9.25 -11.12
N PRO A 752 -21.99 -8.91 -12.43
CA PRO A 752 -21.75 -7.55 -12.91
C PRO A 752 -22.68 -6.53 -12.23
N GLY A 753 -22.12 -5.39 -11.81
CA GLY A 753 -22.81 -4.33 -11.05
C GLY A 753 -22.66 -4.46 -9.53
N TYR A 754 -22.49 -5.67 -9.00
CA TYR A 754 -22.18 -5.89 -7.57
C TYR A 754 -20.69 -6.14 -7.36
N LEU A 755 -19.98 -6.52 -8.43
CA LEU A 755 -18.59 -6.90 -8.37
C LEU A 755 -17.69 -5.74 -7.95
N ASP A 756 -16.95 -5.95 -6.87
CA ASP A 756 -15.95 -5.01 -6.36
C ASP A 756 -14.95 -4.59 -7.46
N PRO A 757 -14.86 -3.28 -7.81
CA PRO A 757 -14.00 -2.80 -8.88
C PRO A 757 -12.51 -3.00 -8.56
N GLU A 758 -12.12 -2.96 -7.29
CA GLU A 758 -10.75 -3.26 -6.88
C GLU A 758 -10.45 -4.75 -7.04
N TYR A 759 -11.37 -5.62 -6.62
CA TYR A 759 -11.23 -7.06 -6.87
C TYR A 759 -11.19 -7.38 -8.37
N HIS A 760 -12.05 -6.76 -9.17
CA HIS A 760 -12.07 -6.92 -10.61
C HIS A 760 -10.76 -6.47 -11.26
N GLY A 761 -10.21 -5.32 -10.84
CA GLY A 761 -8.97 -4.75 -11.40
C GLY A 761 -7.68 -5.45 -10.92
N THR A 762 -7.66 -5.95 -9.68
CA THR A 762 -6.44 -6.50 -9.05
C THR A 762 -6.42 -8.02 -8.95
N GLN A 763 -7.56 -8.69 -9.18
CA GLN A 763 -7.80 -10.11 -8.89
C GLN A 763 -7.61 -10.50 -7.40
N ARG A 764 -7.45 -9.50 -6.52
CA ARG A 764 -7.25 -9.65 -5.08
C ARG A 764 -8.61 -9.71 -4.38
N LEU A 765 -9.00 -10.91 -3.95
CA LEU A 765 -10.23 -11.09 -3.18
C LEU A 765 -9.96 -10.92 -1.68
N ILE A 766 -10.73 -10.06 -1.03
CA ILE A 766 -10.67 -9.80 0.43
C ILE A 766 -12.08 -9.74 1.02
N VAL A 767 -12.20 -9.80 2.34
CA VAL A 767 -13.50 -9.66 3.04
C VAL A 767 -14.21 -8.35 2.70
N LYS A 768 -13.46 -7.28 2.40
CA LYS A 768 -13.98 -5.98 1.97
C LYS A 768 -14.64 -6.01 0.57
N SER A 769 -14.46 -7.06 -0.22
CA SER A 769 -15.12 -7.21 -1.51
C SER A 769 -16.61 -7.55 -1.36
N ASP A 770 -16.97 -8.33 -0.33
CA ASP A 770 -18.38 -8.52 0.04
C ASP A 770 -18.99 -7.22 0.60
N ILE A 771 -18.20 -6.40 1.31
CA ILE A 771 -18.67 -5.11 1.85
C ILE A 771 -19.01 -4.13 0.73
N TYR A 772 -18.24 -4.12 -0.37
CA TYR A 772 -18.61 -3.34 -1.56
C TYR A 772 -19.96 -3.78 -2.11
N SER A 773 -20.11 -5.08 -2.33
CA SER A 773 -21.34 -5.69 -2.87
C SER A 773 -22.55 -5.39 -1.96
N PHE A 774 -22.34 -5.43 -0.64
CA PHE A 774 -23.33 -5.03 0.36
C PHE A 774 -23.70 -3.54 0.29
N GLY A 775 -22.72 -2.66 0.07
CA GLY A 775 -22.97 -1.23 -0.17
C GLY A 775 -23.89 -1.01 -1.37
N ILE A 776 -23.69 -1.74 -2.47
CA ILE A 776 -24.59 -1.70 -3.63
C ILE A 776 -26.01 -2.15 -3.28
N VAL A 777 -26.17 -3.22 -2.48
CA VAL A 777 -27.49 -3.67 -1.99
C VAL A 777 -28.18 -2.59 -1.13
N ILE A 778 -27.44 -1.87 -0.27
CA ILE A 778 -28.03 -0.76 0.50
C ILE A 778 -28.49 0.35 -0.45
N LEU A 779 -27.72 0.66 -1.50
CA LEU A 779 -28.15 1.66 -2.50
C LEU A 779 -29.42 1.22 -3.23
N GLU A 780 -29.59 -0.07 -3.56
CA GLU A 780 -30.86 -0.58 -4.09
C GLU A 780 -32.02 -0.38 -3.10
N LEU A 781 -31.79 -0.65 -1.81
CA LEU A 781 -32.79 -0.48 -0.75
C LEU A 781 -33.19 1.00 -0.58
N ILE A 782 -32.26 1.93 -0.68
CA ILE A 782 -32.55 3.37 -0.56
C ILE A 782 -33.31 3.88 -1.78
N THR A 783 -32.83 3.52 -2.97
CA THR A 783 -33.26 4.16 -4.23
C THR A 783 -34.44 3.46 -4.92
N GLY A 784 -34.66 2.17 -4.65
CA GLY A 784 -35.64 1.37 -5.39
C GLY A 784 -35.27 1.12 -6.86
N ARG A 785 -34.03 1.44 -7.27
CA ARG A 785 -33.56 1.41 -8.66
C ARG A 785 -32.78 0.13 -8.99
N PRO A 786 -32.76 -0.31 -10.26
CA PRO A 786 -31.86 -1.37 -10.70
C PRO A 786 -30.40 -0.91 -10.65
N VAL A 787 -29.47 -1.83 -10.32
CA VAL A 787 -28.03 -1.53 -10.20
C VAL A 787 -27.39 -1.01 -11.48
N ILE A 788 -27.83 -1.54 -12.64
CA ILE A 788 -27.37 -1.11 -13.96
C ILE A 788 -28.58 -0.66 -14.78
N ALA A 789 -28.62 0.61 -15.15
CA ALA A 789 -29.63 1.23 -16.01
C ALA A 789 -28.95 1.79 -17.27
N MET A 790 -28.75 0.95 -18.30
CA MET A 790 -28.00 1.29 -19.52
C MET A 790 -28.58 2.45 -20.36
N ALA A 791 -29.79 2.92 -20.05
CA ALA A 791 -30.44 4.03 -20.73
C ALA A 791 -30.17 5.40 -20.09
N GLU A 792 -29.41 5.47 -18.99
CA GLU A 792 -29.10 6.71 -18.27
C GLU A 792 -27.62 7.14 -18.47
N GLU A 793 -27.33 8.45 -18.34
CA GLU A 793 -25.96 9.00 -18.47
C GLU A 793 -24.99 8.43 -17.42
N ASN A 794 -25.49 8.12 -16.22
CA ASN A 794 -24.76 7.41 -15.16
C ASN A 794 -25.38 6.02 -15.00
N PRO A 795 -24.92 5.02 -15.76
CA PRO A 795 -25.61 3.74 -15.87
C PRO A 795 -25.49 2.89 -14.60
N HIS A 796 -24.50 3.14 -13.74
CA HIS A 796 -24.32 2.41 -12.49
C HIS A 796 -24.91 3.17 -11.30
N ILE A 797 -25.65 2.46 -10.43
CA ILE A 797 -26.34 3.05 -9.27
C ILE A 797 -25.42 3.88 -8.37
N TYR A 798 -24.18 3.44 -8.15
CA TYR A 798 -23.19 4.20 -7.37
C TYR A 798 -22.84 5.56 -7.99
N GLU A 799 -22.67 5.63 -9.30
CA GLU A 799 -22.35 6.86 -10.03
C GLU A 799 -23.56 7.80 -10.04
N TRP A 800 -24.76 7.23 -10.23
CA TRP A 800 -26.02 7.97 -10.18
C TRP A 800 -26.23 8.62 -8.80
N VAL A 801 -26.03 7.88 -7.71
CA VAL A 801 -26.16 8.41 -6.34
C VAL A 801 -25.09 9.47 -6.06
N SER A 802 -23.84 9.24 -6.49
CA SER A 802 -22.74 10.20 -6.35
C SER A 802 -23.05 11.55 -7.02
N PHE A 803 -23.69 11.51 -8.20
CA PHE A 803 -24.09 12.71 -8.94
C PHE A 803 -25.11 13.57 -8.17
N TRP A 804 -26.12 12.96 -7.55
CA TRP A 804 -27.13 13.69 -6.77
C TRP A 804 -26.60 14.16 -5.41
N LEU A 805 -25.74 13.37 -4.76
CA LEU A 805 -25.06 13.75 -3.53
C LEU A 805 -24.20 15.00 -3.70
N ALA A 806 -23.46 15.11 -4.82
CA ALA A 806 -22.64 16.29 -5.12
C ALA A 806 -23.46 17.59 -5.26
N ARG A 807 -24.77 17.47 -5.48
CA ARG A 807 -25.70 18.61 -5.62
C ARG A 807 -26.51 18.89 -4.34
N GLY A 808 -26.35 18.04 -3.31
CA GLY A 808 -27.08 18.17 -2.04
C GLY A 808 -28.57 17.81 -2.12
N ASP A 809 -29.01 17.10 -3.16
CA ASP A 809 -30.42 16.72 -3.36
C ASP A 809 -30.66 15.26 -2.97
N ILE A 810 -30.98 15.05 -1.69
CA ILE A 810 -31.24 13.72 -1.12
C ILE A 810 -32.65 13.23 -1.47
N GLY A 811 -33.62 14.15 -1.58
CA GLY A 811 -35.01 13.80 -1.88
C GLY A 811 -35.14 13.09 -3.22
N SER A 812 -34.32 13.49 -4.20
CA SER A 812 -34.23 12.84 -5.51
C SER A 812 -33.57 11.45 -5.49
N ILE A 813 -32.86 11.08 -4.42
CA ILE A 813 -32.18 9.78 -4.29
C ILE A 813 -33.13 8.70 -3.73
N VAL A 814 -33.99 9.08 -2.78
CA VAL A 814 -34.83 8.13 -2.04
C VAL A 814 -35.95 7.58 -2.92
N ASP A 815 -36.26 6.29 -2.77
CA ASP A 815 -37.34 5.61 -3.48
C ASP A 815 -38.67 6.36 -3.29
N PRO A 816 -39.28 6.90 -4.36
CA PRO A 816 -40.55 7.61 -4.28
C PRO A 816 -41.70 6.75 -3.72
N LYS A 817 -41.59 5.42 -3.81
CA LYS A 817 -42.59 4.49 -3.26
C LYS A 817 -42.63 4.49 -1.72
N LEU A 818 -41.64 5.08 -1.05
CA LEU A 818 -41.62 5.24 0.41
C LEU A 818 -42.52 6.39 0.91
N LEU A 819 -43.05 7.23 0.00
CA LEU A 819 -44.06 8.28 0.28
C LEU A 819 -43.70 9.19 1.48
N GLU A 820 -42.43 9.54 1.65
CA GLU A 820 -41.91 10.35 2.78
C GLU A 820 -42.12 9.76 4.19
N PHE A 821 -42.52 8.49 4.31
CA PHE A 821 -42.66 7.80 5.60
C PHE A 821 -41.32 7.25 6.12
N TYR A 822 -40.37 8.14 6.35
CA TYR A 822 -39.05 7.82 6.88
C TYR A 822 -38.46 9.00 7.66
N ASP A 823 -37.59 8.69 8.62
CA ASP A 823 -36.73 9.68 9.26
C ASP A 823 -35.58 10.05 8.30
N THR A 824 -35.51 11.33 7.92
CA THR A 824 -34.47 11.85 7.03
C THR A 824 -33.07 11.60 7.58
N ASN A 825 -32.88 11.65 8.91
CA ASN A 825 -31.57 11.39 9.51
C ASN A 825 -31.18 9.91 9.37
N SER A 826 -32.12 9.00 9.61
CA SER A 826 -31.94 7.57 9.37
C SER A 826 -31.56 7.27 7.92
N VAL A 827 -32.25 7.88 6.94
CA VAL A 827 -31.91 7.74 5.52
C VAL A 827 -30.53 8.30 5.20
N TRP A 828 -30.21 9.50 5.68
CA TRP A 828 -28.92 10.15 5.46
C TRP A 828 -27.76 9.31 5.97
N ARG A 829 -27.83 8.85 7.23
CA ARG A 829 -26.80 7.99 7.82
C ARG A 829 -26.67 6.66 7.08
N THR A 830 -27.79 6.07 6.65
CA THR A 830 -27.78 4.83 5.86
C THR A 830 -27.15 5.04 4.48
N LEU A 831 -27.37 6.21 3.86
CA LEU A 831 -26.75 6.59 2.60
C LEU A 831 -25.24 6.82 2.73
N GLU A 832 -24.79 7.52 3.78
CA GLU A 832 -23.36 7.68 4.08
C GLU A 832 -22.67 6.33 4.27
N LEU A 833 -23.30 5.43 5.02
CA LEU A 833 -22.81 4.06 5.20
C LEU A 833 -22.73 3.30 3.87
N ALA A 834 -23.77 3.40 3.04
CA ALA A 834 -23.82 2.75 1.73
C ALA A 834 -22.68 3.23 0.82
N MET A 835 -22.45 4.54 0.78
CA MET A 835 -21.37 5.16 -0.01
C MET A 835 -19.98 4.78 0.50
N ALA A 836 -19.79 4.70 1.82
CA ALA A 836 -18.54 4.24 2.42
C ALA A 836 -18.29 2.75 2.10
N CYS A 837 -19.31 1.89 2.24
CA CYS A 837 -19.24 0.47 1.88
C CYS A 837 -18.94 0.28 0.38
N ALA A 838 -19.61 1.03 -0.49
CA ALA A 838 -19.44 0.98 -1.95
C ALA A 838 -18.25 1.82 -2.47
N SER A 839 -17.34 2.26 -1.60
CA SER A 839 -16.15 2.99 -2.04
C SER A 839 -15.31 2.15 -3.03
N PRO A 840 -14.83 2.74 -4.14
CA PRO A 840 -13.97 2.04 -5.11
C PRO A 840 -12.68 1.48 -4.51
N LYS A 841 -12.17 2.10 -3.44
CA LYS A 841 -10.99 1.65 -2.69
C LYS A 841 -11.42 0.98 -1.38
N SER A 842 -10.96 -0.26 -1.14
CA SER A 842 -11.28 -1.07 0.05
C SER A 842 -10.81 -0.49 1.37
N VAL A 843 -9.73 0.30 1.37
CA VAL A 843 -9.21 0.98 2.57
C VAL A 843 -10.22 1.95 3.18
N ASN A 844 -11.08 2.55 2.35
CA ASN A 844 -12.11 3.47 2.81
C ASN A 844 -13.39 2.75 3.25
N ARG A 845 -13.51 1.45 2.98
CA ARG A 845 -14.70 0.67 3.35
C ARG A 845 -14.64 0.36 4.85
N PRO A 846 -15.75 0.47 5.60
CA PRO A 846 -15.79 0.08 6.99
C PRO A 846 -15.61 -1.44 7.17
N LEU A 847 -15.40 -1.91 8.39
CA LEU A 847 -15.54 -3.34 8.70
C LEU A 847 -17.03 -3.67 8.86
N MET A 848 -17.40 -4.92 8.63
CA MET A 848 -18.80 -5.34 8.69
C MET A 848 -19.41 -5.10 10.08
N ALA A 849 -18.65 -5.33 11.16
CA ALA A 849 -19.04 -4.97 12.53
C ALA A 849 -19.43 -3.49 12.71
N HIS A 850 -18.69 -2.55 12.09
CA HIS A 850 -19.03 -1.12 12.16
C HIS A 850 -20.34 -0.83 11.41
N ALA A 851 -20.53 -1.43 10.24
CA ALA A 851 -21.76 -1.30 9.47
C ALA A 851 -22.99 -1.88 10.20
N VAL A 852 -22.82 -2.97 10.98
CA VAL A 852 -23.87 -3.48 11.89
C VAL A 852 -24.23 -2.43 12.95
N THR A 853 -23.24 -1.83 13.61
CA THR A 853 -23.48 -0.79 14.64
C THR A 853 -24.25 0.40 14.08
N GLU A 854 -23.83 0.94 12.93
CA GLU A 854 -24.49 2.07 12.28
C GLU A 854 -25.95 1.74 11.91
N LEU A 855 -26.21 0.55 11.37
CA LEU A 855 -27.57 0.13 11.02
C LEU A 855 -28.46 -0.09 12.24
N VAL A 856 -27.93 -0.57 13.36
CA VAL A 856 -28.66 -0.66 14.63
C VAL A 856 -29.13 0.74 15.09
N GLU A 857 -28.26 1.74 15.00
CA GLU A 857 -28.60 3.12 15.36
C GLU A 857 -29.62 3.75 14.40
N CYS A 858 -29.48 3.51 13.09
CA CYS A 858 -30.44 3.99 12.08
C CYS A 858 -31.83 3.37 12.30
N LEU A 859 -31.87 2.08 12.64
CA LEU A 859 -33.11 1.37 12.95
C LEU A 859 -33.74 1.85 14.26
N ALA A 860 -32.93 2.09 15.30
CA ALA A 860 -33.41 2.65 16.55
C ALA A 860 -34.01 4.06 16.37
N SER A 861 -33.35 4.90 15.58
CA SER A 861 -33.81 6.26 15.24
C SER A 861 -35.14 6.22 14.48
N GLN A 862 -35.27 5.34 13.48
CA GLN A 862 -36.53 5.16 12.75
C GLN A 862 -37.67 4.66 13.66
N LYS A 863 -37.40 3.72 14.57
CA LYS A 863 -38.39 3.24 15.55
C LYS A 863 -38.83 4.35 16.50
N ALA A 864 -37.89 5.18 16.96
CA ALA A 864 -38.20 6.33 17.80
C ALA A 864 -39.02 7.39 17.07
N TRP A 865 -38.72 7.66 15.80
CA TRP A 865 -39.48 8.58 14.95
C TRP A 865 -40.93 8.10 14.74
N LEU A 866 -41.13 6.81 14.44
CA LEU A 866 -42.46 6.20 14.37
C LEU A 866 -43.21 6.25 15.71
N GLY A 867 -42.51 6.01 16.83
CA GLY A 867 -43.08 6.10 18.18
C GLY A 867 -43.45 7.53 18.59
N GLY A 868 -42.69 8.53 18.13
CA GLY A 868 -42.95 9.96 18.34
C GLY A 868 -44.09 10.51 17.48
N GLN A 869 -44.37 9.91 16.31
CA GLN A 869 -45.59 10.20 15.55
C GLN A 869 -46.86 9.65 16.25
N HIS A 870 -46.74 8.60 17.06
CA HIS A 870 -47.86 8.02 17.80
C HIS A 870 -48.24 8.78 19.09
N THR A 871 -47.42 9.69 19.60
CA THR A 871 -47.76 10.55 20.76
C THR A 871 -48.37 11.91 20.38
N GLY A 872 -48.60 12.13 19.08
CA GLY A 872 -49.17 13.36 18.53
C GLY A 872 -50.13 13.10 17.37
N SER A 873 -51.02 12.13 17.49
CA SER A 873 -52.33 12.05 16.78
C SER A 873 -52.95 10.69 17.07
N GLU A 874 -53.99 10.64 17.91
CA GLU A 874 -55.00 9.58 17.84
C GLU A 874 -55.67 9.69 16.46
N ASP A 875 -55.17 9.01 15.42
CA ASP A 875 -55.95 8.58 14.22
C ASP A 875 -55.12 7.87 13.13
N LEU A 876 -54.31 6.85 13.46
CA LEU A 876 -53.59 6.05 12.44
C LEU A 876 -53.74 4.52 12.58
N LEU A 877 -54.88 4.06 13.10
CA LEU A 877 -55.29 2.65 13.06
C LEU A 877 -56.39 2.34 12.03
N SER A 878 -56.74 3.27 11.12
CA SER A 878 -57.83 3.04 10.13
C SER A 878 -57.41 2.99 8.65
N MET A 879 -56.14 3.24 8.30
CA MET A 879 -55.72 3.34 6.89
C MET A 879 -55.18 2.07 6.22
N ASN A 880 -55.38 0.88 6.82
CA ASN A 880 -55.16 -0.41 6.13
C ASN A 880 -56.46 -1.07 5.62
N SER A 881 -57.58 -0.34 5.54
CA SER A 881 -58.88 -0.90 5.13
C SER A 881 -59.58 -0.23 3.93
N ARG A 882 -58.94 0.74 3.23
CA ARG A 882 -59.61 1.50 2.14
C ARG A 882 -58.90 1.59 0.79
N ILE A 883 -57.91 0.74 0.50
CA ILE A 883 -57.35 0.59 -0.87
C ILE A 883 -57.44 -0.87 -1.36
N LEU A 884 -58.56 -1.54 -1.04
CA LEU A 884 -58.90 -2.85 -1.61
C LEU A 884 -60.29 -2.90 -2.25
N ASN A 885 -60.97 -1.75 -2.41
CA ASN A 885 -62.27 -1.68 -3.09
C ASN A 885 -62.38 -0.42 -3.95
N SER A 886 -61.74 -0.43 -5.12
CA SER A 886 -62.36 0.18 -6.31
C SER A 886 -61.88 -0.58 -7.54
N GLY A 887 -62.79 -1.36 -8.10
CA GLY A 887 -62.50 -2.33 -9.15
C GLY A 887 -62.23 -1.71 -10.51
N VAL A 888 -61.47 -2.46 -11.31
CA VAL A 888 -61.63 -2.47 -12.76
C VAL A 888 -61.77 -3.94 -13.17
N SER A 889 -62.96 -4.26 -13.67
CA SER A 889 -63.37 -5.54 -14.27
C SER A 889 -62.59 -5.83 -15.55
N PRO A 890 -62.34 -7.10 -15.91
CA PRO A 890 -61.41 -7.48 -16.97
C PRO A 890 -62.00 -7.34 -18.39
N ARG A 891 -61.13 -6.97 -19.33
CA ARG A 891 -61.20 -7.37 -20.74
C ARG A 891 -59.84 -7.87 -21.19
#